data_AF-A0A2N2JDF3-F1
#
_entry.id   AF-A0A2N2JDF3-F1
#
_cell.length_a   1.000
_cell.length_b   1.000
_cell.length_c   1.000
_cell.angle_alpha   90.00
_cell.angle_beta   90.00
_cell.angle_gamma   90.00
#
_symmetry.space_group_name_H-M   'P 1'
#
loop_
_entity.id
_entity.type
_entity.pdbx_description
1 polymer ?
#
loop_
_entity_poly.entity_id
_entity_poly.type
_entity_poly.pdbx_seq_one_letter_code
_entity_poly.pdbx_strand_id
1 'polypeptide(L)'
;MARRHAPRLRLLAAACAVLGGCVGPTRAPTSPPAGGVAITISPLALPEISRAVYTLTIVNAGGDTVVTRQLDSQVYGAPSGSLSYVAPCDADRNDNVVTVTVDALYSGPTGATLVPADAWVDPGSITRTVTCRADADVAVTFDITVMRAAQQGFFDIAVDLDDVFCSAKLDCDTAHAFPGFATDTTVVLALVCTAGPDTATTLYLDDLDVTCGAATASVDPAAGPGQLAVGDGISGAADIIDAAAVYRGQEQLSGAARYWNVAIALADGAAGCTLHTEGTVSPTPLAGYTTAADAVYPYIDWTVPLTDAGGVAVCGSHPLGGTGAAAGVSIGYTTAGPLTFDHEHPLAGPPPPAFAASLVAAWPGDFTPEDTVGASDGALQGTATFAPGRACGAFSFDGAGDVAIATPPPLGGTVAIEAWVRRADVAPTETIEVIAGRWGSVSTGTGSYVISLRQGPSGIYPELEISTTGSNYVIAADTAHVIPNATWAYVAGTFDGQAARLYVDGALVATTPLVGALASPASSPFTIGAVRDTTTRAWFRGLVSDVRVYSDALTDAEILANYQAGLALPAACPGVDPSAGLVAYWPADGDPLDAVGATDATPVGSVGYVSSPWCQAWDFPSSPVTYLTLGDAPAVSLTSEITVSAWVRFLGPGPATASNLYISLLSNWDEINTGGAGYSLALLPADATHYHPAFSVSSTGFDSHGAGTATDLVNGVWTHVVGVYDGAEVVLYVDGVRVGSSPFVASVYDPPSVTIEINAIARAGGTVHSMVGQIDEMRVFDLGLDAATVAALYTSELAGRPCP
;
A
#
# COMPACT_ATOMS: atom_id res chain seq x y z
N MET A 1 -57.91 49.12 44.48
CA MET A 1 -57.94 48.11 45.58
C MET A 1 -57.15 46.91 45.10
N ALA A 2 -55.86 46.81 45.49
CA ALA A 2 -55.34 45.88 46.53
C ALA A 2 -55.41 44.40 46.10
N ARG A 3 -54.37 43.56 46.16
CA ARG A 3 -52.96 43.64 46.60
C ARG A 3 -52.28 42.30 46.20
N ARG A 4 -51.02 42.36 45.73
CA ARG A 4 -49.81 41.58 46.15
C ARG A 4 -49.78 40.05 45.95
N HIS A 5 -48.68 39.36 45.61
CA HIS A 5 -47.23 39.66 45.58
C HIS A 5 -46.49 38.73 44.59
N ALA A 6 -45.30 39.18 44.15
CA ALA A 6 -44.19 38.44 43.52
C ALA A 6 -42.89 38.78 44.33
N PRO A 7 -41.61 38.52 43.94
CA PRO A 7 -41.00 37.67 42.87
C PRO A 7 -39.61 36.99 43.22
N ARG A 8 -38.97 36.34 42.20
CA ARG A 8 -37.51 36.31 41.77
C ARG A 8 -36.37 35.52 42.52
N LEU A 9 -35.77 34.57 41.77
CA LEU A 9 -34.38 34.45 41.22
C LEU A 9 -33.07 34.65 42.07
N ARG A 10 -32.16 33.63 42.04
CA ARG A 10 -30.67 33.64 41.74
C ARG A 10 -29.72 32.84 42.68
N LEU A 11 -28.85 32.04 42.02
CA LEU A 11 -27.39 31.74 42.18
C LEU A 11 -26.67 31.41 43.52
N LEU A 12 -25.68 30.49 43.36
CA LEU A 12 -24.30 30.41 43.93
C LEU A 12 -24.02 29.76 45.31
N ALA A 13 -23.27 28.65 45.22
CA ALA A 13 -21.95 28.37 45.81
C ALA A 13 -21.71 28.22 47.34
N ALA A 14 -21.12 27.05 47.63
CA ALA A 14 -19.84 26.83 48.32
C ALA A 14 -19.74 26.67 49.85
N ALA A 15 -18.74 25.84 50.17
CA ALA A 15 -17.93 25.71 51.38
C ALA A 15 -18.44 24.79 52.50
N CYS A 16 -17.79 23.62 52.56
CA CYS A 16 -17.75 22.74 53.72
C CYS A 16 -16.36 22.90 54.36
N ALA A 17 -16.29 23.25 55.66
CA ALA A 17 -15.05 23.25 56.42
C ALA A 17 -15.28 23.10 57.95
N VAL A 18 -14.77 21.96 58.45
CA VAL A 18 -13.99 21.73 59.70
C VAL A 18 -14.68 21.81 61.08
N LEU A 19 -14.39 20.78 61.91
CA LEU A 19 -13.93 20.78 63.34
C LEU A 19 -14.40 19.47 64.03
N GLY A 20 -13.66 18.72 64.86
CA GLY A 20 -12.29 18.80 65.39
C GLY A 20 -12.12 17.86 66.62
N GLY A 21 -10.88 17.41 66.90
CA GLY A 21 -10.31 16.99 68.22
C GLY A 21 -10.51 15.54 68.70
N CYS A 22 -9.61 14.82 69.41
CA CYS A 22 -8.34 15.15 70.09
C CYS A 22 -7.50 13.88 70.48
N VAL A 23 -6.18 13.94 70.22
CA VAL A 23 -4.95 13.66 71.04
C VAL A 23 -4.67 12.33 71.80
N GLY A 24 -3.47 11.76 71.54
CA GLY A 24 -2.60 11.06 72.52
C GLY A 24 -1.23 10.61 71.94
N PRO A 25 -0.06 10.73 72.63
CA PRO A 25 1.23 11.03 72.01
C PRO A 25 2.30 9.92 72.05
N THR A 26 3.19 9.84 71.05
CA THR A 26 4.57 9.31 71.20
C THR A 26 5.56 10.05 70.30
N ARG A 27 6.80 10.12 70.79
CA ARG A 27 7.91 11.01 70.47
C ARG A 27 8.60 10.66 69.14
N ALA A 28 8.92 11.68 68.36
CA ALA A 28 9.58 11.61 67.04
C ALA A 28 11.01 11.02 67.06
N PRO A 29 11.47 10.44 65.93
CA PRO A 29 12.74 10.81 65.33
C PRO A 29 12.53 12.02 64.40
N THR A 30 13.38 13.02 64.55
CA THR A 30 13.57 14.13 63.62
C THR A 30 14.07 13.59 62.28
N SER A 31 13.25 13.63 61.24
CA SER A 31 13.72 13.61 59.85
C SER A 31 13.76 15.05 59.33
N PRO A 32 14.79 15.44 58.55
CA PRO A 32 14.90 16.77 57.98
C PRO A 32 13.69 17.04 57.07
N PRO A 33 13.43 18.28 56.64
CA PRO A 33 12.52 18.49 55.53
C PRO A 33 13.14 17.85 54.28
N ALA A 34 12.82 16.57 54.09
CA ALA A 34 13.36 15.80 52.98
C ALA A 34 12.83 16.47 51.72
N GLY A 35 13.75 17.01 50.91
CA GLY A 35 13.43 17.27 49.53
C GLY A 35 12.83 16.00 48.93
N GLY A 36 11.73 16.17 48.21
CA GLY A 36 11.15 15.07 47.45
C GLY A 36 11.85 14.93 46.11
N VAL A 37 11.82 13.72 45.56
CA VAL A 37 11.93 13.53 44.11
C VAL A 37 10.53 13.23 43.61
N ALA A 38 10.03 14.08 42.72
CA ALA A 38 8.80 13.85 42.00
C ALA A 38 9.13 12.97 40.78
N ILE A 39 8.69 11.73 40.82
CA ILE A 39 8.98 10.73 39.80
C ILE A 39 7.77 10.61 38.89
N THR A 40 8.01 10.72 37.59
CA THR A 40 7.00 10.48 36.56
C THR A 40 7.50 9.42 35.60
N ILE A 41 6.69 8.38 35.37
CA ILE A 41 6.92 7.37 34.34
C ILE A 41 5.87 7.59 33.25
N SER A 42 6.32 7.74 32.00
CA SER A 42 5.44 7.84 30.83
C SER A 42 4.53 6.61 30.70
N PRO A 43 3.34 6.74 30.08
CA PRO A 43 2.56 5.59 29.64
C PRO A 43 3.43 4.62 28.83
N LEU A 44 3.22 3.32 29.02
CA LEU A 44 3.77 2.32 28.12
C LEU A 44 3.05 2.44 26.77
N ALA A 45 3.82 2.57 25.70
CA ALA A 45 3.32 2.58 24.32
C ALA A 45 2.95 1.15 23.87
N LEU A 46 2.01 0.53 24.58
CA LEU A 46 1.47 -0.81 24.30
C LEU A 46 -0.05 -0.81 24.61
N PRO A 47 -0.93 -0.76 23.59
CA PRO A 47 -2.38 -0.55 23.75
C PRO A 47 -3.08 -1.61 24.61
N GLU A 48 -2.52 -2.82 24.67
CA GLU A 48 -3.09 -3.94 25.43
C GLU A 48 -2.69 -3.94 26.92
N ILE A 49 -1.67 -3.16 27.30
CA ILE A 49 -1.17 -3.10 28.68
C ILE A 49 -1.97 -2.07 29.47
N SER A 50 -2.72 -2.57 30.45
CA SER A 50 -3.61 -1.75 31.26
C SER A 50 -3.11 -1.52 32.69
N ARG A 51 -2.00 -2.16 33.08
CA ARG A 51 -1.37 -2.00 34.38
C ARG A 51 0.09 -2.46 34.35
N ALA A 52 0.96 -1.74 35.03
CA ALA A 52 2.35 -2.10 35.25
C ALA A 52 2.74 -1.95 36.72
N VAL A 53 3.65 -2.81 37.17
CA VAL A 53 4.20 -2.82 38.53
C VAL A 53 5.68 -2.53 38.42
N TYR A 54 6.15 -1.57 39.20
CA TYR A 54 7.52 -1.09 39.19
C TYR A 54 8.16 -1.22 40.57
N THR A 55 9.47 -1.45 40.64
CA THR A 55 10.25 -1.22 41.86
C THR A 55 11.10 0.02 41.69
N LEU A 56 10.85 1.01 42.54
CA LEU A 56 11.63 2.23 42.69
C LEU A 56 12.65 2.05 43.81
N THR A 57 13.92 2.36 43.54
CA THR A 57 14.99 2.44 44.54
C THR A 57 15.74 3.76 44.41
N ILE A 58 15.99 4.47 45.51
CA ILE A 58 16.83 5.67 45.55
C ILE A 58 18.02 5.42 46.46
N VAL A 59 19.23 5.62 45.95
CA VAL A 59 20.50 5.45 46.68
C VAL A 59 21.25 6.79 46.67
N ASN A 60 21.72 7.24 47.83
CA ASN A 60 22.51 8.48 47.91
C ASN A 60 23.97 8.25 47.50
N ALA A 61 24.76 9.32 47.37
CA ALA A 61 26.18 9.22 47.00
C ALA A 61 27.05 8.44 48.02
N GLY A 62 26.55 8.25 49.25
CA GLY A 62 27.19 7.42 50.27
C GLY A 62 26.96 5.92 50.08
N GLY A 63 26.11 5.52 49.13
CA GLY A 63 25.69 4.14 48.92
C GLY A 63 24.54 3.69 49.82
N ASP A 64 23.97 4.58 50.64
CA ASP A 64 22.85 4.25 51.51
C ASP A 64 21.54 4.30 50.71
N THR A 65 20.71 3.26 50.82
CA THR A 65 19.36 3.26 50.25
C THR A 65 18.46 4.19 51.04
N VAL A 66 18.00 5.25 50.39
CA VAL A 66 17.04 6.23 50.96
C VAL A 66 15.64 5.64 50.98
N VAL A 67 15.24 4.99 49.88
CA VAL A 67 13.92 4.35 49.77
C VAL A 67 13.95 3.23 48.74
N THR A 68 13.24 2.13 49.04
CA THR A 68 12.81 1.12 48.05
C THR A 68 11.31 0.93 48.19
N ARG A 69 10.57 1.02 47.09
CA ARG A 69 9.10 0.88 47.05
C ARG A 69 8.67 0.21 45.77
N GLN A 70 7.76 -0.75 45.91
CA GLN A 70 7.00 -1.28 44.80
C GLN A 70 5.79 -0.37 44.54
N LEU A 71 5.58 0.02 43.30
CA LEU A 71 4.59 0.98 42.85
C LEU A 71 3.73 0.34 41.78
N ASP A 72 2.42 0.47 41.94
CA ASP A 72 1.43 -0.08 41.01
C ASP A 72 0.77 1.06 40.25
N SER A 73 0.79 1.00 38.92
CA SER A 73 0.23 2.05 38.07
C SER A 73 -1.29 2.24 38.30
N GLN A 74 -2.03 1.23 38.76
CA GLN A 74 -3.45 1.41 39.10
C GLN A 74 -3.68 2.24 40.37
N VAL A 75 -2.68 2.30 41.25
CA VAL A 75 -2.78 3.03 42.53
C VAL A 75 -2.23 4.44 42.40
N TYR A 76 -1.13 4.59 41.67
CA TYR A 76 -0.34 5.83 41.62
C TYR A 76 -0.26 6.43 40.20
N GLY A 77 -1.11 5.98 39.28
CA GLY A 77 -1.04 6.40 37.87
C GLY A 77 -2.30 6.07 37.07
N ALA A 78 -2.14 5.74 35.78
CA ALA A 78 -3.24 5.47 34.87
C ALA A 78 -3.25 4.04 34.32
N PRO A 79 -4.37 3.57 33.73
CA PRO A 79 -4.52 2.24 33.13
C PRO A 79 -3.72 2.02 31.82
N SER A 80 -2.52 2.58 31.72
CA SER A 80 -1.59 2.48 30.57
C SER A 80 -0.14 2.32 31.04
N GLY A 81 0.06 1.90 32.29
CA GLY A 81 1.38 1.76 32.90
C GLY A 81 2.00 3.06 33.44
N SER A 82 1.50 4.24 33.06
CA SER A 82 2.03 5.51 33.60
C SER A 82 1.96 5.60 35.13
N LEU A 83 2.88 6.35 35.73
CA LEU A 83 3.03 6.48 37.17
C LEU A 83 3.45 7.90 37.57
N SER A 84 2.91 8.44 38.67
CA SER A 84 3.46 9.61 39.34
C SER A 84 3.58 9.37 40.85
N TYR A 85 4.77 9.57 41.41
CA TYR A 85 5.05 9.30 42.82
C TYR A 85 6.08 10.29 43.38
N VAL A 86 5.86 10.77 44.61
CA VAL A 86 6.85 11.58 45.33
C VAL A 86 7.55 10.72 46.38
N ALA A 87 8.87 10.61 46.25
CA ALA A 87 9.72 9.81 47.11
C ALA A 87 10.68 10.72 47.90
N PRO A 88 11.08 10.36 49.13
CA PRO A 88 12.12 11.10 49.84
C PRO A 88 13.48 10.92 49.15
N CYS A 89 14.33 11.94 49.20
CA CYS A 89 15.73 11.83 48.82
C CYS A 89 16.67 12.57 49.79
N ASP A 90 17.97 12.30 49.66
CA ASP A 90 18.99 12.83 50.58
C ASP A 90 19.72 14.03 49.98
N ALA A 91 19.23 15.23 50.28
CA ALA A 91 19.85 16.48 49.82
C ALA A 91 21.22 16.77 50.47
N ASP A 92 21.56 16.12 51.59
CA ASP A 92 22.84 16.30 52.27
C ASP A 92 23.95 15.43 51.63
N ARG A 93 23.57 14.40 50.86
CA ARG A 93 24.49 13.45 50.20
C ARG A 93 24.16 13.24 48.72
N ASN A 94 24.28 14.32 47.96
CA ASN A 94 24.14 14.29 46.50
C ASN A 94 25.38 13.75 45.77
N ASP A 95 25.23 13.26 44.54
CA ASP A 95 23.96 13.05 43.83
C ASP A 95 23.27 11.73 44.22
N ASN A 96 21.94 11.71 44.16
CA ASN A 96 21.14 10.51 44.41
C ASN A 96 20.92 9.77 43.08
N VAL A 97 21.02 8.45 43.08
CA VAL A 97 20.68 7.58 41.94
C VAL A 97 19.28 7.02 42.16
N VAL A 98 18.39 7.34 41.24
CA VAL A 98 17.02 6.82 41.16
C VAL A 98 17.01 5.67 40.17
N THR A 99 16.65 4.47 40.64
CA THR A 99 16.55 3.24 39.86
C THR A 99 15.10 2.79 39.78
N VAL A 100 14.62 2.45 38.59
CA VAL A 100 13.32 1.84 38.33
C VAL A 100 13.52 0.50 37.62
N THR A 101 12.84 -0.55 38.07
CA THR A 101 12.67 -1.82 37.34
C THR A 101 11.20 -2.03 37.02
N VAL A 102 10.92 -2.68 35.88
CA VAL A 102 9.58 -3.16 35.53
C VAL A 102 9.44 -4.57 36.07
N ASP A 103 8.62 -4.75 37.10
CA ASP A 103 8.51 -6.05 37.79
C ASP A 103 7.45 -6.96 37.15
N ALA A 104 6.34 -6.38 36.66
CA ALA A 104 5.26 -7.12 36.02
C ALA A 104 4.37 -6.23 35.14
N LEU A 105 3.84 -6.81 34.06
CA LEU A 105 2.87 -6.19 33.16
C LEU A 105 1.55 -6.97 33.19
N TYR A 106 0.42 -6.26 33.08
CA TYR A 106 -0.90 -6.85 33.06
C TYR A 106 -1.75 -6.28 31.91
N SER A 107 -2.59 -7.13 31.31
CA SER A 107 -3.44 -6.81 30.17
C SER A 107 -4.95 -6.97 30.46
N GLY A 108 -5.76 -6.54 29.48
CA GLY A 108 -7.21 -6.64 29.48
C GLY A 108 -7.92 -5.48 30.20
N PRO A 109 -9.26 -5.36 30.09
CA PRO A 109 -9.99 -4.15 30.50
C PRO A 109 -9.87 -3.80 32.00
N THR A 110 -9.51 -4.77 32.83
CA THR A 110 -9.39 -4.64 34.29
C THR A 110 -7.96 -4.69 34.81
N GLY A 111 -6.96 -4.94 33.95
CA GLY A 111 -5.55 -5.12 34.36
C GLY A 111 -5.33 -6.29 35.31
N ALA A 112 -6.13 -7.34 35.17
CA ALA A 112 -6.12 -8.53 36.03
C ALA A 112 -5.34 -9.71 35.43
N THR A 113 -5.09 -9.71 34.12
CA THR A 113 -4.41 -10.80 33.43
C THR A 113 -2.91 -10.51 33.39
N LEU A 114 -2.10 -11.36 34.03
CA LEU A 114 -0.64 -11.22 33.99
C LEU A 114 -0.13 -11.54 32.58
N VAL A 115 0.71 -10.66 32.03
CA VAL A 115 1.43 -10.92 30.78
C VAL A 115 2.57 -11.91 31.10
N PRO A 116 2.67 -13.04 30.39
CA PRO A 116 3.75 -14.02 30.60
C PRO A 116 5.14 -13.39 30.50
N ALA A 117 6.08 -13.81 31.34
CA ALA A 117 7.43 -13.24 31.39
C ALA A 117 8.27 -13.48 30.11
N ASP A 118 7.88 -14.45 29.29
CA ASP A 118 8.45 -14.76 27.97
C ASP A 118 7.77 -13.99 26.82
N ALA A 119 6.68 -13.26 27.09
CA ALA A 119 5.96 -12.48 26.07
C ALA A 119 6.47 -11.03 25.93
N TRP A 120 7.44 -10.62 26.75
CA TRP A 120 8.07 -9.30 26.72
C TRP A 120 9.53 -9.37 27.14
N VAL A 121 10.33 -8.36 26.76
CA VAL A 121 11.76 -8.30 27.06
C VAL A 121 12.01 -7.30 28.18
N ASP A 122 12.58 -7.77 29.30
CA ASP A 122 12.93 -6.93 30.45
C ASP A 122 14.03 -5.91 30.10
N PRO A 123 13.76 -4.58 30.20
CA PRO A 123 14.78 -3.56 29.97
C PRO A 123 15.84 -3.48 31.08
N GLY A 124 15.68 -4.25 32.16
CA GLY A 124 16.57 -4.28 33.30
C GLY A 124 16.42 -3.08 34.22
N SER A 125 17.51 -2.72 34.92
CA SER A 125 17.51 -1.59 35.87
C SER A 125 17.75 -0.27 35.15
N ILE A 126 16.76 0.62 35.21
CA ILE A 126 16.80 1.92 34.55
C ILE A 126 17.19 2.96 35.59
N THR A 127 18.27 3.70 35.34
CA THR A 127 18.81 4.63 36.34
C THR A 127 18.87 6.07 35.85
N ARG A 128 18.64 7.01 36.77
CA ARG A 128 18.79 8.45 36.57
C ARG A 128 19.42 9.07 37.82
N THR A 129 20.38 9.97 37.61
CA THR A 129 21.03 10.70 38.69
C THR A 129 20.33 12.03 38.92
N VAL A 130 20.06 12.38 40.17
CA VAL A 130 19.37 13.61 40.56
C VAL A 130 20.09 14.32 41.71
N THR A 131 20.22 15.64 41.57
CA THR A 131 20.67 16.50 42.67
C THR A 131 19.47 16.97 43.48
N CYS A 132 19.30 16.40 44.66
CA CYS A 132 18.25 16.74 45.61
C CYS A 132 18.42 18.11 46.23
N ARG A 133 17.30 18.79 46.50
CA ARG A 133 17.28 20.11 47.13
C ARG A 133 16.52 20.04 48.45
N ALA A 134 17.12 20.53 49.52
CA ALA A 134 16.44 20.61 50.81
C ALA A 134 15.13 21.42 50.67
N ASP A 135 14.07 20.95 51.33
CA ASP A 135 12.74 21.58 51.34
C ASP A 135 12.07 21.76 49.96
N ALA A 136 12.55 21.09 48.90
CA ALA A 136 12.00 21.24 47.56
C ALA A 136 11.90 19.91 46.81
N ASP A 137 10.88 19.78 45.97
CA ASP A 137 10.73 18.65 45.07
C ASP A 137 11.57 18.84 43.80
N VAL A 138 12.28 17.79 43.40
CA VAL A 138 13.04 17.75 42.14
C VAL A 138 12.40 16.71 41.22
N ALA A 139 12.06 17.10 40.00
CA ALA A 139 11.43 16.19 39.04
C ALA A 139 12.45 15.24 38.42
N VAL A 140 12.07 13.96 38.30
CA VAL A 140 12.78 12.93 37.54
C VAL A 140 11.77 12.21 36.66
N THR A 141 12.01 12.23 35.36
CA THR A 141 11.16 11.55 34.38
C THR A 141 11.86 10.32 33.85
N PHE A 142 11.10 9.22 33.73
CA PHE A 142 11.50 8.02 33.04
C PHE A 142 10.60 7.84 31.83
N ASP A 143 11.21 7.75 30.65
CA ASP A 143 10.53 7.32 29.43
C ASP A 143 11.01 5.91 29.08
N ILE A 144 10.08 4.95 29.17
CA ILE A 144 10.40 3.52 29.10
C ILE A 144 9.54 2.90 28.02
N THR A 145 10.19 2.47 26.93
CA THR A 145 9.57 1.63 25.91
C THR A 145 9.90 0.17 26.24
N VAL A 146 8.88 -0.68 26.31
CA VAL A 146 9.05 -2.12 26.57
C VAL A 146 8.69 -2.89 25.32
N MET A 147 9.57 -3.79 24.88
CA MET A 147 9.32 -4.65 23.72
C MET A 147 8.46 -5.87 24.08
N ARG A 148 7.60 -6.29 23.13
CA ARG A 148 6.84 -7.54 23.19
C ARG A 148 7.12 -8.45 22.01
N ALA A 149 6.95 -9.76 22.20
CA ALA A 149 6.87 -10.69 21.08
C ALA A 149 5.57 -10.42 20.30
N ALA A 150 5.69 -10.17 19.00
CA ALA A 150 4.54 -9.98 18.13
C ALA A 150 3.79 -11.31 17.93
N GLN A 151 2.46 -11.26 17.92
CA GLN A 151 1.62 -12.46 17.72
C GLN A 151 1.30 -12.75 16.24
N GLN A 152 1.67 -11.84 15.34
CA GLN A 152 1.55 -12.00 13.89
C GLN A 152 2.78 -11.40 13.19
N GLY A 153 3.31 -12.13 12.21
CA GLY A 153 4.43 -11.69 11.36
C GLY A 153 4.61 -12.67 10.19
N PHE A 154 4.99 -12.14 9.03
CA PHE A 154 5.24 -12.91 7.79
C PHE A 154 6.54 -13.75 7.84
N PHE A 155 7.36 -13.59 8.89
CA PHE A 155 8.57 -14.36 9.15
C PHE A 155 8.65 -14.81 10.62
N ASP A 156 9.40 -15.89 10.87
CA ASP A 156 9.58 -16.51 12.18
C ASP A 156 10.26 -15.52 13.16
N ILE A 157 9.45 -14.91 14.04
CA ILE A 157 9.80 -14.04 15.19
C ILE A 157 9.85 -12.53 14.86
N ALA A 158 8.87 -11.80 15.39
CA ALA A 158 8.77 -10.33 15.31
C ALA A 158 8.60 -9.72 16.72
N VAL A 159 8.90 -8.42 16.84
CA VAL A 159 8.80 -7.64 18.09
C VAL A 159 8.12 -6.28 17.89
N ASP A 160 7.46 -5.80 18.93
CA ASP A 160 6.76 -4.51 18.92
C ASP A 160 7.64 -3.41 19.56
N LEU A 161 7.92 -2.36 18.81
CA LEU A 161 8.69 -1.16 19.17
C LEU A 161 7.80 0.07 19.00
N ASP A 162 7.29 0.67 20.08
CA ASP A 162 6.52 1.93 19.97
C ASP A 162 5.35 1.86 18.97
N ASP A 163 4.53 0.80 19.06
CA ASP A 163 3.46 0.43 18.11
C ASP A 163 3.91 0.07 16.68
N VAL A 164 5.22 -0.20 16.49
CA VAL A 164 5.83 -0.69 15.24
C VAL A 164 6.22 -2.16 15.36
N PHE A 165 5.72 -3.00 14.46
CA PHE A 165 6.05 -4.43 14.38
C PHE A 165 7.31 -4.62 13.54
N CYS A 166 8.38 -5.15 14.11
CA CYS A 166 9.65 -5.41 13.44
C CYS A 166 10.00 -6.90 13.41
N SER A 167 10.58 -7.36 12.30
CA SER A 167 11.20 -8.66 12.13
C SER A 167 12.66 -8.48 11.73
N ALA A 168 13.54 -9.30 12.28
CA ALA A 168 14.96 -9.29 11.96
C ALA A 168 15.54 -10.69 11.92
N LYS A 169 16.51 -10.90 11.02
CA LYS A 169 17.27 -12.16 10.93
C LYS A 169 18.59 -11.97 10.20
N LEU A 170 19.45 -12.98 10.34
CA LEU A 170 20.60 -13.18 9.47
C LEU A 170 20.70 -14.64 9.04
N ASP A 171 20.79 -14.87 7.74
CA ASP A 171 20.94 -16.19 7.15
C ASP A 171 22.24 -16.28 6.37
N CYS A 172 22.97 -17.38 6.53
CA CYS A 172 24.14 -17.72 5.72
C CYS A 172 23.83 -18.88 4.78
N ASP A 173 24.12 -18.70 3.49
CA ASP A 173 23.98 -19.73 2.47
C ASP A 173 25.33 -19.98 1.77
N THR A 174 25.74 -21.25 1.74
CA THR A 174 26.97 -21.72 1.10
C THR A 174 26.71 -22.48 -0.22
N ALA A 175 25.45 -22.60 -0.64
CA ALA A 175 25.00 -23.44 -1.76
C ALA A 175 24.34 -22.64 -2.90
N HIS A 176 23.83 -21.44 -2.64
CA HIS A 176 23.20 -20.59 -3.65
C HIS A 176 23.95 -19.28 -3.83
N ALA A 177 24.47 -19.07 -5.04
CA ALA A 177 24.93 -17.75 -5.45
C ALA A 177 23.71 -16.86 -5.68
N PHE A 178 23.64 -15.72 -4.99
CA PHE A 178 22.67 -14.69 -5.34
C PHE A 178 22.90 -14.23 -6.80
N PRO A 179 21.86 -13.88 -7.58
CA PRO A 179 22.04 -13.43 -8.96
C PRO A 179 23.01 -12.25 -9.03
N GLY A 180 24.17 -12.44 -9.68
CA GLY A 180 25.24 -11.42 -9.76
C GLY A 180 26.45 -11.64 -8.84
N PHE A 181 26.43 -12.68 -7.98
CA PHE A 181 27.53 -13.07 -7.10
C PHE A 181 28.18 -14.39 -7.55
N ALA A 182 29.47 -14.58 -7.27
CA ALA A 182 30.17 -15.85 -7.49
C ALA A 182 29.84 -16.88 -6.38
N THR A 183 30.44 -18.08 -6.45
CA THR A 183 30.12 -19.29 -5.66
C THR A 183 30.48 -19.26 -4.17
N ASP A 184 30.53 -18.09 -3.55
CA ASP A 184 31.09 -17.88 -2.21
C ASP A 184 30.00 -17.83 -1.12
N THR A 185 30.42 -17.86 0.15
CA THR A 185 29.48 -17.80 1.29
C THR A 185 28.73 -16.47 1.25
N THR A 186 27.42 -16.53 1.08
CA THR A 186 26.54 -15.35 1.06
C THR A 186 25.88 -15.18 2.41
N VAL A 187 26.02 -14.00 2.99
CA VAL A 187 25.39 -13.58 4.25
C VAL A 187 24.26 -12.63 3.93
N VAL A 188 23.04 -12.91 4.39
CA VAL A 188 21.87 -12.09 4.16
C VAL A 188 21.34 -11.59 5.50
N LEU A 189 21.47 -10.29 5.72
CA LEU A 189 20.81 -9.58 6.81
C LEU A 189 19.46 -9.07 6.32
N ALA A 190 18.42 -9.22 7.15
CA ALA A 190 17.11 -8.64 6.89
C ALA A 190 16.59 -7.89 8.12
N LEU A 191 16.10 -6.68 7.90
CA LEU A 191 15.35 -5.87 8.87
C LEU A 191 14.08 -5.38 8.18
N VAL A 192 12.92 -5.68 8.75
CA VAL A 192 11.63 -5.24 8.24
C VAL A 192 10.80 -4.69 9.40
N CYS A 193 10.21 -3.51 9.27
CA CYS A 193 9.32 -2.94 10.28
C CYS A 193 8.08 -2.30 9.67
N THR A 194 6.93 -2.46 10.32
CA THR A 194 5.66 -1.87 9.91
C THR A 194 4.96 -1.25 11.10
N ALA A 195 4.50 -0.01 10.95
CA ALA A 195 3.46 0.51 11.84
C ALA A 195 2.12 0.34 11.12
N GLY A 196 1.00 0.35 11.84
CA GLY A 196 -0.33 0.23 11.24
C GLY A 196 -0.56 1.17 10.03
N PRO A 197 -1.62 0.92 9.24
CA PRO A 197 -1.92 1.75 8.06
C PRO A 197 -1.87 3.24 8.43
N ASP A 198 -1.13 4.02 7.64
CA ASP A 198 -0.95 5.48 7.77
C ASP A 198 0.07 6.01 8.79
N THR A 199 0.85 5.16 9.47
CA THR A 199 1.90 5.63 10.39
C THR A 199 3.28 5.61 9.73
N ALA A 200 3.94 6.77 9.70
CA ALA A 200 5.33 6.88 9.24
C ALA A 200 6.29 6.19 10.23
N THR A 201 7.28 5.47 9.72
CA THR A 201 8.38 4.81 10.44
C THR A 201 9.68 4.98 9.64
N THR A 202 10.73 5.34 10.34
CA THR A 202 12.08 5.46 9.77
C THR A 202 12.92 4.33 10.32
N LEU A 203 13.51 3.52 9.43
CA LEU A 203 14.52 2.54 9.82
C LEU A 203 15.86 3.25 9.98
N TYR A 204 16.63 2.84 10.97
CA TYR A 204 18.01 3.27 11.20
C TYR A 204 18.88 2.02 11.25
N LEU A 205 20.05 2.07 10.60
CA LEU A 205 20.98 0.95 10.54
C LEU A 205 22.41 1.47 10.45
N ASP A 206 23.31 0.88 11.22
CA ASP A 206 24.74 1.15 11.15
C ASP A 206 25.37 0.52 9.91
N ASP A 207 26.60 0.95 9.60
CA ASP A 207 27.45 0.20 8.67
C ASP A 207 27.53 -1.28 9.10
N LEU A 208 27.58 -2.18 8.11
CA LEU A 208 27.73 -3.60 8.35
C LEU A 208 29.21 -3.95 8.40
N ASP A 209 29.76 -4.05 9.61
CA ASP A 209 31.17 -4.30 9.86
C ASP A 209 31.48 -5.80 9.95
N VAL A 210 32.25 -6.31 8.99
CA VAL A 210 32.81 -7.67 9.03
C VAL A 210 34.25 -7.60 9.54
N THR A 211 34.47 -8.06 10.76
CA THR A 211 35.79 -8.07 11.40
C THR A 211 36.39 -9.47 11.41
N CYS A 212 37.55 -9.64 10.78
CA CYS A 212 38.32 -10.89 10.73
C CYS A 212 39.69 -10.67 11.39
N GLY A 213 39.83 -11.10 12.65
CA GLY A 213 41.06 -10.87 13.43
C GLY A 213 41.28 -9.37 13.74
N ALA A 214 42.24 -8.74 13.07
CA ALA A 214 42.57 -7.31 13.25
C ALA A 214 42.16 -6.42 12.06
N ALA A 215 41.57 -7.02 11.02
CA ALA A 215 41.11 -6.33 9.83
C ALA A 215 39.57 -6.25 9.83
N THR A 216 39.04 -5.14 9.32
CA THR A 216 37.60 -4.89 9.22
C THR A 216 37.29 -4.36 7.82
N ALA A 217 36.20 -4.84 7.25
CA ALA A 217 35.58 -4.30 6.05
C ALA A 217 34.12 -3.95 6.37
N SER A 218 33.63 -2.87 5.76
CA SER A 218 32.33 -2.29 6.08
C SER A 218 31.51 -2.15 4.82
N VAL A 219 30.22 -2.48 4.90
CA VAL A 219 29.24 -2.20 3.85
C VAL A 219 28.36 -1.05 4.30
N ASP A 220 28.29 0.00 3.49
CA ASP A 220 27.37 1.12 3.67
C ASP A 220 25.97 0.69 3.19
N PRO A 221 25.01 0.45 4.10
CA PRO A 221 23.67 0.05 3.72
C PRO A 221 22.90 1.15 2.98
N ALA A 222 23.33 2.41 3.04
CA ALA A 222 22.72 3.53 2.31
C ALA A 222 23.24 3.72 0.89
N ALA A 223 24.34 3.06 0.51
CA ALA A 223 24.90 3.14 -0.84
C ALA A 223 24.07 2.46 -1.94
N GLY A 224 23.05 1.66 -1.57
CA GLY A 224 22.10 1.06 -2.52
C GLY A 224 20.81 1.85 -2.75
N PRO A 225 19.77 1.26 -3.36
CA PRO A 225 19.64 -0.17 -3.69
C PRO A 225 20.49 -0.60 -4.88
N GLY A 226 20.78 -1.90 -4.97
CA GLY A 226 21.56 -2.51 -6.06
C GLY A 226 22.88 -3.11 -5.60
N GLN A 227 23.68 -3.56 -6.57
CA GLN A 227 24.99 -4.17 -6.32
C GLN A 227 26.03 -3.10 -6.05
N LEU A 228 26.83 -3.30 -5.00
CA LEU A 228 27.91 -2.43 -4.54
C LEU A 228 29.26 -3.02 -4.92
N ALA A 229 30.26 -2.14 -5.10
CA ALA A 229 31.61 -2.51 -5.46
C ALA A 229 32.63 -2.00 -4.43
N VAL A 230 33.82 -2.60 -4.39
CA VAL A 230 34.91 -2.11 -3.52
C VAL A 230 35.27 -0.67 -3.88
N GLY A 231 35.16 0.24 -2.91
CA GLY A 231 35.35 1.69 -3.09
C GLY A 231 34.07 2.45 -3.46
N ASP A 232 32.95 1.77 -3.66
CA ASP A 232 31.62 2.32 -3.93
C ASP A 232 30.56 1.56 -3.11
N GLY A 233 30.38 1.99 -1.85
CA GLY A 233 29.50 1.32 -0.87
C GLY A 233 30.16 0.21 -0.05
N ILE A 234 31.39 -0.19 -0.38
CA ILE A 234 32.19 -1.14 0.41
C ILE A 234 33.54 -0.48 0.73
N SER A 235 33.94 -0.50 2.00
CA SER A 235 35.20 0.10 2.49
C SER A 235 36.00 -0.84 3.41
N GLY A 236 37.24 -0.45 3.73
CA GLY A 236 38.11 -1.24 4.61
C GLY A 236 38.96 -2.28 3.87
N ALA A 237 39.16 -3.44 4.51
CA ALA A 237 40.01 -4.51 3.99
C ALA A 237 39.38 -5.22 2.78
N ALA A 238 39.86 -4.89 1.57
CA ALA A 238 39.32 -5.37 0.29
C ALA A 238 39.44 -6.89 0.06
N ASP A 239 40.08 -7.63 0.97
CA ASP A 239 40.23 -9.08 0.97
C ASP A 239 39.25 -9.80 1.91
N ILE A 240 38.27 -9.09 2.49
CA ILE A 240 37.23 -9.66 3.37
C ILE A 240 35.87 -9.76 2.67
N ILE A 241 35.49 -8.74 1.89
CA ILE A 241 34.20 -8.65 1.20
C ILE A 241 34.45 -8.47 -0.29
N ASP A 242 33.96 -9.40 -1.10
CA ASP A 242 34.13 -9.36 -2.56
C ASP A 242 33.06 -8.49 -3.23
N ALA A 243 31.83 -8.57 -2.73
CA ALA A 243 30.71 -7.78 -3.20
C ALA A 243 29.62 -7.69 -2.13
N ALA A 244 28.74 -6.69 -2.28
CA ALA A 244 27.53 -6.58 -1.49
C ALA A 244 26.35 -6.12 -2.38
N ALA A 245 25.13 -6.34 -1.93
CA ALA A 245 23.94 -5.77 -2.55
C ALA A 245 22.97 -5.34 -1.47
N VAL A 246 22.35 -4.18 -1.68
CA VAL A 246 21.37 -3.62 -0.76
C VAL A 246 20.00 -3.65 -1.44
N TYR A 247 19.02 -4.18 -0.72
CA TYR A 247 17.62 -4.17 -1.11
C TYR A 247 16.83 -3.44 -0.02
N ARG A 248 16.33 -2.24 -0.31
CA ARG A 248 15.52 -1.46 0.63
C ARG A 248 14.28 -0.91 -0.05
N GLY A 249 13.17 -0.82 0.67
CA GLY A 249 11.92 -0.36 0.10
C GLY A 249 10.71 -0.52 1.02
N GLN A 250 9.52 -0.47 0.42
CA GLN A 250 8.25 -0.82 1.07
C GLN A 250 7.78 -2.17 0.57
N GLU A 251 7.32 -3.06 1.46
CA GLU A 251 6.47 -4.17 1.04
C GLU A 251 5.10 -3.62 0.62
N GLN A 252 4.51 -4.27 -0.39
CA GLN A 252 3.27 -3.82 -1.03
C GLN A 252 2.04 -4.65 -0.64
N LEU A 253 2.14 -5.42 0.43
CA LEU A 253 0.99 -6.08 1.07
C LEU A 253 0.38 -5.11 2.10
N SER A 254 -0.89 -5.30 2.47
CA SER A 254 -1.62 -4.39 3.36
C SER A 254 -0.89 -4.16 4.69
N GLY A 255 -0.26 -2.98 4.83
CA GLY A 255 0.62 -2.60 5.93
C GLY A 255 1.91 -2.05 5.35
N ALA A 256 2.21 -0.76 5.58
CA ALA A 256 3.34 -0.06 4.95
C ALA A 256 4.71 -0.51 5.52
N ALA A 257 5.02 -1.81 5.47
CA ALA A 257 6.24 -2.37 6.03
C ALA A 257 7.46 -1.86 5.24
N ARG A 258 8.42 -1.30 5.95
CA ARG A 258 9.73 -0.90 5.43
C ARG A 258 10.70 -2.04 5.60
N TYR A 259 11.50 -2.33 4.58
CA TYR A 259 12.58 -3.31 4.68
C TYR A 259 13.92 -2.70 4.29
N TRP A 260 14.98 -3.18 4.93
CA TRP A 260 16.37 -2.88 4.63
C TRP A 260 17.18 -4.17 4.75
N ASN A 261 17.40 -4.82 3.62
CA ASN A 261 18.10 -6.09 3.52
C ASN A 261 19.45 -5.88 2.85
N VAL A 262 20.48 -6.57 3.34
CA VAL A 262 21.84 -6.50 2.81
C VAL A 262 22.36 -7.91 2.57
N ALA A 263 22.80 -8.19 1.35
CA ALA A 263 23.51 -9.40 0.99
C ALA A 263 25.01 -9.10 0.88
N ILE A 264 25.86 -9.90 1.53
CA ILE A 264 27.32 -9.77 1.53
C ILE A 264 27.91 -11.07 1.02
N ALA A 265 28.76 -11.00 0.00
CA ALA A 265 29.63 -12.11 -0.40
C ALA A 265 30.98 -11.97 0.29
N LEU A 266 31.29 -12.92 1.17
CA LEU A 266 32.58 -12.99 1.84
C LEU A 266 33.65 -13.50 0.89
N ALA A 267 34.81 -12.88 0.93
CA ALA A 267 35.95 -13.27 0.13
C ALA A 267 36.49 -14.65 0.53
N ASP A 268 36.97 -15.38 -0.47
CA ASP A 268 37.56 -16.71 -0.32
C ASP A 268 38.75 -16.69 0.66
N GLY A 269 38.65 -17.43 1.77
CA GLY A 269 39.68 -17.52 2.80
C GLY A 269 39.59 -16.49 3.94
N ALA A 270 38.53 -15.66 3.97
CA ALA A 270 38.23 -14.80 5.11
C ALA A 270 37.98 -15.65 6.39
N ALA A 271 38.91 -15.60 7.35
CA ALA A 271 38.96 -16.49 8.50
C ALA A 271 38.76 -15.77 9.84
N GLY A 272 37.95 -16.38 10.71
CA GLY A 272 37.64 -15.86 12.04
C GLY A 272 36.78 -14.60 12.00
N CYS A 273 35.86 -14.52 11.04
CA CYS A 273 35.09 -13.33 10.76
C CYS A 273 33.82 -13.25 11.61
N THR A 274 33.48 -12.07 12.10
CA THR A 274 32.23 -11.76 12.81
C THR A 274 31.59 -10.52 12.20
N LEU A 275 30.28 -10.57 11.93
CA LEU A 275 29.49 -9.39 11.55
C LEU A 275 29.07 -8.64 12.82
N HIS A 276 29.17 -7.31 12.77
CA HIS A 276 28.63 -6.37 13.75
C HIS A 276 27.78 -5.32 13.02
N THR A 277 26.55 -5.10 13.47
CA THR A 277 25.73 -3.94 13.10
C THR A 277 24.59 -3.79 14.10
N GLU A 278 24.12 -2.55 14.29
CA GLU A 278 22.95 -2.24 15.11
C GLU A 278 21.91 -1.51 14.25
N GLY A 279 20.63 -1.73 14.57
CA GLY A 279 19.53 -1.06 13.88
C GLY A 279 18.34 -0.81 14.78
N THR A 280 17.55 0.19 14.44
CA THR A 280 16.30 0.49 15.14
C THR A 280 15.25 1.06 14.19
N VAL A 281 14.06 1.32 14.74
CA VAL A 281 12.97 1.99 14.05
C VAL A 281 12.45 3.10 14.95
N SER A 282 11.96 4.18 14.34
CA SER A 282 11.22 5.21 15.07
C SER A 282 10.02 5.70 14.25
N PRO A 283 8.84 5.91 14.86
CA PRO A 283 7.71 6.53 14.19
C PRO A 283 7.91 8.04 13.95
N THR A 284 8.88 8.65 14.63
CA THR A 284 9.30 10.04 14.41
C THR A 284 10.80 10.10 14.09
N PRO A 285 11.25 10.88 13.10
CA PRO A 285 12.67 10.93 12.76
C PRO A 285 13.55 11.30 13.96
N LEU A 286 14.58 10.49 14.22
CA LEU A 286 15.58 10.73 15.24
C LEU A 286 16.49 11.91 14.85
N ALA A 287 16.61 12.90 15.73
CA ALA A 287 17.46 14.06 15.47
C ALA A 287 18.93 13.64 15.40
N GLY A 288 19.56 13.82 14.24
CA GLY A 288 20.95 13.37 14.02
C GLY A 288 21.13 11.87 14.24
N TYR A 289 20.11 11.08 13.88
CA TYR A 289 20.08 9.62 13.98
C TYR A 289 20.32 9.09 15.40
N THR A 290 20.08 9.95 16.40
CA THR A 290 20.42 9.67 17.79
C THR A 290 19.15 9.46 18.61
N THR A 291 19.08 8.37 19.38
CA THR A 291 17.98 8.09 20.30
C THR A 291 17.91 9.14 21.40
N ALA A 292 16.73 9.33 21.99
CA ALA A 292 16.56 10.34 23.03
C ALA A 292 17.40 10.01 24.28
N ALA A 293 18.23 10.96 24.73
CA ALA A 293 19.15 10.77 25.84
C ALA A 293 18.46 10.49 27.19
N ASP A 294 17.19 10.87 27.31
CA ASP A 294 16.34 10.69 28.48
C ASP A 294 15.39 9.49 28.38
N ALA A 295 15.43 8.73 27.28
CA ALA A 295 14.63 7.51 27.10
C ALA A 295 15.47 6.23 27.21
N VAL A 296 14.81 5.14 27.61
CA VAL A 296 15.33 3.78 27.39
C VAL A 296 14.75 3.29 26.08
N TYR A 297 15.59 3.26 25.06
CA TYR A 297 15.20 3.03 23.68
C TYR A 297 15.63 1.63 23.21
N PRO A 298 14.73 0.87 22.58
CA PRO A 298 15.04 -0.44 22.03
C PRO A 298 15.89 -0.39 20.75
N TYR A 299 16.73 -1.39 20.53
CA TYR A 299 17.41 -1.62 19.25
C TYR A 299 17.68 -3.11 19.00
N ILE A 300 18.01 -3.45 17.76
CA ILE A 300 18.39 -4.80 17.33
C ILE A 300 19.90 -4.83 17.10
N ASP A 301 20.58 -5.78 17.72
CA ASP A 301 22.02 -6.03 17.59
C ASP A 301 22.23 -7.31 16.76
N TRP A 302 23.02 -7.21 15.71
CA TRP A 302 23.55 -8.34 14.98
C TRP A 302 25.03 -8.49 15.32
N THR A 303 25.35 -9.44 16.18
CA THR A 303 26.71 -9.91 16.42
C THR A 303 26.78 -11.40 16.10
N VAL A 304 27.12 -11.72 14.84
CA VAL A 304 27.08 -13.09 14.31
C VAL A 304 28.45 -13.57 13.84
N PRO A 305 29.00 -14.67 14.38
CA PRO A 305 30.22 -15.28 13.86
C PRO A 305 29.94 -15.90 12.48
N LEU A 306 30.65 -15.43 11.46
CA LEU A 306 30.47 -15.86 10.07
C LEU A 306 31.36 -17.04 9.71
N THR A 307 32.66 -16.97 10.04
CA THR A 307 33.64 -18.02 9.72
C THR A 307 34.52 -18.38 10.92
N ASP A 308 34.95 -19.64 11.00
CA ASP A 308 35.96 -20.06 11.98
C ASP A 308 37.38 -19.62 11.60
N ALA A 309 38.34 -19.85 12.48
CA ALA A 309 39.75 -19.50 12.25
C ALA A 309 40.40 -20.20 11.03
N GLY A 310 39.74 -21.20 10.44
CA GLY A 310 40.15 -21.87 9.20
C GLY A 310 39.48 -21.33 7.94
N GLY A 311 38.58 -20.34 8.06
CA GLY A 311 37.83 -19.77 6.94
C GLY A 311 36.58 -20.58 6.56
N VAL A 312 36.15 -21.52 7.40
CA VAL A 312 34.94 -22.31 7.16
C VAL A 312 33.73 -21.56 7.74
N ALA A 313 32.66 -21.40 6.95
CA ALA A 313 31.42 -20.80 7.42
C ALA A 313 30.86 -21.54 8.64
N VAL A 314 30.57 -20.80 9.71
CA VAL A 314 29.97 -21.30 10.95
C VAL A 314 28.59 -20.72 11.25
N CYS A 315 28.20 -19.66 10.55
CA CYS A 315 26.85 -19.14 10.61
C CYS A 315 25.87 -20.03 9.86
N GLY A 316 24.62 -20.06 10.34
CA GLY A 316 23.50 -20.77 9.73
C GLY A 316 22.31 -19.82 9.61
N SER A 317 21.19 -20.17 10.23
CA SER A 317 20.04 -19.27 10.36
C SER A 317 20.00 -18.71 11.78
N HIS A 318 20.01 -17.38 11.88
CA HIS A 318 20.02 -16.62 13.13
C HIS A 318 18.77 -15.73 13.18
N PRO A 319 17.64 -16.25 13.67
CA PRO A 319 16.45 -15.43 13.88
C PRO A 319 16.63 -14.50 15.09
N LEU A 320 15.84 -13.43 15.14
CA LEU A 320 15.79 -12.54 16.30
C LEU A 320 15.49 -13.31 17.59
N GLY A 321 16.35 -13.18 18.61
CA GLY A 321 16.20 -13.88 19.88
C GLY A 321 16.56 -15.37 19.84
N GLY A 322 17.24 -15.84 18.77
CA GLY A 322 17.72 -17.20 18.66
C GLY A 322 18.66 -17.61 19.82
N THR A 323 18.74 -18.91 20.11
CA THR A 323 19.56 -19.46 21.20
C THR A 323 20.54 -20.52 20.69
N GLY A 324 21.61 -20.77 21.44
CA GLY A 324 22.62 -21.76 21.09
C GLY A 324 23.31 -21.43 19.76
N ALA A 325 23.27 -22.35 18.79
CA ALA A 325 23.89 -22.16 17.48
C ALA A 325 23.15 -21.14 16.59
N ALA A 326 21.89 -20.82 16.91
CA ALA A 326 21.10 -19.81 16.20
C ALA A 326 21.15 -18.43 16.87
N ALA A 327 21.97 -18.25 17.91
CA ALA A 327 22.13 -16.97 18.60
C ALA A 327 22.96 -15.98 17.76
N GLY A 328 22.79 -14.68 18.01
CA GLY A 328 23.61 -13.62 17.40
C GLY A 328 22.80 -12.47 16.81
N VAL A 329 21.48 -12.62 16.65
CA VAL A 329 20.55 -11.51 16.42
C VAL A 329 19.74 -11.31 17.68
N SER A 330 19.94 -10.18 18.36
CA SER A 330 19.44 -9.95 19.71
C SER A 330 18.86 -8.55 19.89
N ILE A 331 18.20 -8.35 21.03
CA ILE A 331 17.57 -7.10 21.41
C ILE A 331 18.40 -6.42 22.48
N GLY A 332 18.69 -5.14 22.28
CA GLY A 332 19.35 -4.28 23.24
C GLY A 332 18.49 -3.08 23.68
N TYR A 333 18.91 -2.43 24.76
CA TYR A 333 18.31 -1.18 25.26
C TYR A 333 19.40 -0.15 25.60
N THR A 334 19.12 1.14 25.37
CA THR A 334 20.04 2.28 25.59
C THR A 334 20.29 2.64 27.07
N THR A 335 20.69 1.66 27.87
CA THR A 335 20.91 1.83 29.32
C THR A 335 22.19 2.60 29.68
N ALA A 336 23.11 2.78 28.72
CA ALA A 336 24.39 3.48 28.90
C ALA A 336 24.42 4.92 28.33
N GLY A 337 23.30 5.43 27.81
CA GLY A 337 23.21 6.70 27.10
C GLY A 337 22.59 6.54 25.71
N PRO A 338 22.34 7.65 24.99
CA PRO A 338 21.77 7.59 23.64
C PRO A 338 22.70 6.86 22.67
N LEU A 339 22.11 6.14 21.71
CA LEU A 339 22.81 5.52 20.58
C LEU A 339 22.62 6.38 19.34
N THR A 340 23.65 6.47 18.52
CA THR A 340 23.64 7.21 17.25
C THR A 340 23.90 6.23 16.13
N PHE A 341 22.99 6.18 15.16
CA PHE A 341 23.12 5.30 14.00
C PHE A 341 23.78 6.01 12.82
N ASP A 342 24.41 5.24 11.91
CA ASP A 342 25.08 5.82 10.74
C ASP A 342 24.10 6.31 9.66
N HIS A 343 23.02 5.54 9.42
CA HIS A 343 22.12 5.78 8.29
C HIS A 343 20.64 5.78 8.66
N GLU A 344 19.84 6.45 7.83
CA GLU A 344 18.39 6.44 7.91
C GLU A 344 17.72 6.02 6.60
N HIS A 345 16.58 5.35 6.70
CA HIS A 345 15.68 5.05 5.60
C HIS A 345 14.26 5.53 5.96
N PRO A 346 13.90 6.77 5.57
CA PRO A 346 12.65 7.40 5.99
C PRO A 346 11.40 6.86 5.28
N LEU A 347 10.23 6.99 5.91
CA LEU A 347 8.91 6.72 5.32
C LEU A 347 8.40 7.82 4.38
N ALA A 348 8.97 9.03 4.43
CA ALA A 348 8.71 10.01 3.38
C ALA A 348 9.28 9.45 2.08
N GLY A 349 8.45 9.37 1.03
CA GLY A 349 8.95 9.10 -0.31
C GLY A 349 10.20 9.95 -0.55
N PRO A 350 11.19 9.44 -1.30
CA PRO A 350 12.44 10.18 -1.54
C PRO A 350 12.05 11.64 -1.84
N PRO A 351 12.74 12.66 -1.28
CA PRO A 351 12.47 14.04 -1.66
C PRO A 351 12.31 14.02 -3.17
N PRO A 352 11.18 14.52 -3.72
CA PRO A 352 10.81 14.28 -5.12
C PRO A 352 12.08 14.55 -5.88
N PRO A 353 12.65 13.53 -6.52
CA PRO A 353 14.07 13.61 -6.77
C PRO A 353 14.34 14.78 -7.72
N ALA A 354 15.59 15.21 -7.88
CA ALA A 354 15.90 16.37 -8.71
C ALA A 354 15.26 16.34 -10.12
N PHE A 355 14.84 15.16 -10.61
CA PHE A 355 14.04 14.92 -11.81
C PHE A 355 12.57 15.37 -11.79
N ALA A 356 11.93 15.60 -10.65
CA ALA A 356 10.62 16.26 -10.61
C ALA A 356 10.69 17.69 -11.18
N ALA A 357 11.88 18.32 -11.13
CA ALA A 357 12.11 19.62 -11.76
C ALA A 357 12.30 19.53 -13.30
N SER A 358 12.67 18.35 -13.83
CA SER A 358 12.85 18.16 -15.27
C SER A 358 11.63 17.52 -15.95
N LEU A 359 10.68 16.95 -15.19
CA LEU A 359 9.39 16.48 -15.70
C LEU A 359 8.60 17.64 -16.30
N VAL A 360 8.30 17.56 -17.59
CA VAL A 360 7.66 18.65 -18.35
C VAL A 360 6.28 18.31 -18.90
N ALA A 361 5.93 17.03 -18.97
CA ALA A 361 4.60 16.56 -19.32
C ALA A 361 4.35 15.16 -18.76
N ALA A 362 3.11 14.89 -18.32
CA ALA A 362 2.68 13.58 -17.87
C ALA A 362 1.23 13.31 -18.23
N TRP A 363 0.98 12.21 -18.94
CA TRP A 363 -0.35 11.71 -19.29
C TRP A 363 -0.57 10.34 -18.64
N PRO A 364 -1.25 10.29 -17.48
CA PRO A 364 -1.59 9.03 -16.82
C PRO A 364 -2.42 8.11 -17.72
N GLY A 365 -3.34 8.69 -18.51
CA GLY A 365 -4.32 7.91 -19.27
C GLY A 365 -5.57 7.55 -18.45
N ASP A 366 -5.75 8.18 -17.29
CA ASP A 366 -6.83 7.97 -16.33
C ASP A 366 -8.15 8.60 -16.79
N PHE A 367 -8.66 8.13 -17.94
CA PHE A 367 -9.92 8.58 -18.54
C PHE A 367 -9.95 10.04 -19.00
N THR A 368 -8.79 10.69 -19.01
CA THR A 368 -8.56 12.02 -19.56
C THR A 368 -7.29 12.05 -20.41
N PRO A 369 -7.27 12.79 -21.54
CA PRO A 369 -6.06 12.99 -22.33
C PRO A 369 -5.24 14.21 -21.86
N GLU A 370 -5.58 14.80 -20.71
CA GLU A 370 -4.93 15.98 -20.15
C GLU A 370 -3.51 15.70 -19.66
N ASP A 371 -2.64 16.72 -19.78
CA ASP A 371 -1.32 16.74 -19.19
C ASP A 371 -1.42 17.23 -17.75
N THR A 372 -1.03 16.38 -16.80
CA THR A 372 -1.14 16.65 -15.35
C THR A 372 0.00 17.52 -14.80
N VAL A 373 1.01 17.83 -15.61
CA VAL A 373 2.20 18.58 -15.20
C VAL A 373 2.35 19.88 -15.97
N GLY A 374 2.24 19.81 -17.30
CA GLY A 374 2.52 20.91 -18.21
C GLY A 374 1.27 21.52 -18.85
N ALA A 375 1.43 21.94 -20.10
CA ALA A 375 0.36 22.49 -20.94
C ALA A 375 0.25 21.73 -22.26
N SER A 376 0.70 20.47 -22.27
CA SER A 376 0.77 19.61 -23.45
C SER A 376 -0.46 18.69 -23.53
N ASP A 377 -1.65 19.23 -23.30
CA ASP A 377 -2.89 18.45 -23.33
C ASP A 377 -3.08 17.70 -24.65
N GLY A 378 -3.50 16.44 -24.53
CA GLY A 378 -3.84 15.58 -25.65
C GLY A 378 -5.30 15.73 -26.06
N ALA A 379 -5.59 15.27 -27.28
CA ALA A 379 -6.95 15.06 -27.76
C ALA A 379 -7.05 13.67 -28.39
N LEU A 380 -8.05 12.88 -27.98
CA LEU A 380 -8.36 11.61 -28.63
C LEU A 380 -8.75 11.85 -30.09
N GLN A 381 -8.28 10.98 -30.98
CA GLN A 381 -8.55 11.00 -32.41
C GLN A 381 -8.93 9.61 -32.90
N GLY A 382 -9.79 9.55 -33.92
CA GLY A 382 -10.23 8.29 -34.51
C GLY A 382 -11.01 7.45 -33.51
N THR A 383 -10.57 6.22 -33.30
CA THR A 383 -11.17 5.21 -32.39
C THR A 383 -10.50 5.13 -31.03
N ALA A 384 -9.52 6.01 -30.74
CA ALA A 384 -8.85 6.03 -29.44
C ALA A 384 -9.86 6.29 -28.31
N THR A 385 -9.79 5.49 -27.26
CA THR A 385 -10.67 5.56 -26.09
C THR A 385 -9.85 5.33 -24.83
N PHE A 386 -10.52 5.17 -23.70
CA PHE A 386 -9.93 4.71 -22.45
C PHE A 386 -10.44 3.31 -22.09
N ALA A 387 -9.65 2.59 -21.31
CA ALA A 387 -10.01 1.32 -20.70
C ALA A 387 -9.34 1.22 -19.32
N PRO A 388 -9.74 0.26 -18.46
CA PRO A 388 -9.01 -0.04 -17.24
C PRO A 388 -7.53 -0.30 -17.54
N GLY A 389 -6.69 0.48 -16.89
CA GLY A 389 -5.26 0.48 -17.03
C GLY A 389 -4.59 -0.41 -16.01
N ARG A 390 -3.34 -0.06 -15.71
CA ARG A 390 -2.52 -0.80 -14.74
C ARG A 390 -2.87 -0.44 -13.30
N ALA A 391 -3.02 0.86 -13.03
CA ALA A 391 -3.47 1.41 -11.76
C ALA A 391 -4.94 1.85 -11.84
N CYS A 392 -5.25 2.63 -12.87
CA CYS A 392 -6.52 3.31 -13.02
C CYS A 392 -7.03 3.19 -14.45
N GLY A 393 -6.89 4.24 -15.27
CA GLY A 393 -7.18 4.18 -16.69
C GLY A 393 -5.92 3.96 -17.51
N ALA A 394 -6.11 3.68 -18.78
CA ALA A 394 -5.08 3.75 -19.79
C ALA A 394 -5.70 4.23 -21.10
N PHE A 395 -4.89 4.85 -21.95
CA PHE A 395 -5.27 5.03 -23.34
C PHE A 395 -5.41 3.67 -24.01
N SER A 396 -6.52 3.45 -24.70
CA SER A 396 -6.83 2.21 -25.40
C SER A 396 -6.89 2.45 -26.91
N PHE A 397 -6.10 1.67 -27.63
CA PHE A 397 -5.94 1.78 -29.07
C PHE A 397 -6.26 0.44 -29.74
N ASP A 398 -7.15 0.48 -30.75
CA ASP A 398 -7.53 -0.68 -31.56
C ASP A 398 -6.74 -0.80 -32.88
N GLY A 399 -5.91 0.20 -33.18
CA GLY A 399 -5.15 0.33 -34.42
C GLY A 399 -5.69 1.37 -35.41
N ALA A 400 -6.68 2.19 -35.03
CA ALA A 400 -7.24 3.23 -35.91
C ALA A 400 -7.42 4.61 -35.23
N GLY A 401 -6.83 4.82 -34.05
CA GLY A 401 -6.88 6.07 -33.30
C GLY A 401 -5.55 6.40 -32.62
N ASP A 402 -5.38 7.68 -32.27
CA ASP A 402 -4.21 8.24 -31.58
C ASP A 402 -4.62 9.31 -30.56
N VAL A 403 -3.73 9.65 -29.63
CA VAL A 403 -3.83 10.90 -28.85
C VAL A 403 -2.93 11.92 -29.53
N ALA A 404 -3.53 13.01 -30.01
CA ALA A 404 -2.79 14.10 -30.66
C ALA A 404 -2.45 15.20 -29.64
N ILE A 405 -1.16 15.52 -29.50
CA ILE A 405 -0.68 16.57 -28.61
C ILE A 405 -0.30 17.77 -29.48
N ALA A 406 -1.14 18.81 -29.45
CA ALA A 406 -0.99 19.99 -30.31
C ALA A 406 0.18 20.88 -29.89
N THR A 407 0.48 20.93 -28.59
CA THR A 407 1.58 21.70 -28.00
C THR A 407 2.62 20.71 -27.45
N PRO A 408 3.68 20.38 -28.19
CA PRO A 408 4.67 19.40 -27.74
C PRO A 408 5.38 19.85 -26.44
N PRO A 409 5.81 18.91 -25.58
CA PRO A 409 6.54 19.25 -24.36
C PRO A 409 7.81 20.09 -24.64
N PRO A 410 8.12 21.09 -23.79
CA PRO A 410 9.31 21.92 -23.95
C PRO A 410 10.59 21.13 -23.60
N LEU A 411 11.59 21.14 -24.50
CA LEU A 411 12.86 20.39 -24.34
C LEU A 411 14.10 21.25 -24.62
N GLY A 412 15.22 20.93 -23.95
CA GLY A 412 16.46 21.71 -23.92
C GLY A 412 17.66 21.12 -24.69
N GLY A 413 17.47 20.05 -25.49
CA GLY A 413 18.53 19.38 -26.25
C GLY A 413 18.86 17.95 -25.78
N THR A 414 18.27 17.54 -24.67
CA THR A 414 18.21 16.19 -24.11
C THR A 414 16.75 15.77 -23.93
N VAL A 415 16.51 14.49 -23.62
CA VAL A 415 15.17 13.99 -23.29
C VAL A 415 15.24 12.68 -22.50
N ALA A 416 14.26 12.46 -21.63
CA ALA A 416 13.80 11.12 -21.29
C ALA A 416 12.30 10.98 -21.57
N ILE A 417 11.90 9.81 -22.04
CA ILE A 417 10.49 9.44 -22.24
C ILE A 417 10.25 8.05 -21.68
N GLU A 418 9.16 7.86 -20.95
CA GLU A 418 8.79 6.59 -20.35
C GLU A 418 7.28 6.35 -20.49
N ALA A 419 6.88 5.08 -20.54
CA ALA A 419 5.48 4.67 -20.53
C ALA A 419 5.34 3.21 -20.04
N TRP A 420 4.20 2.92 -19.41
CA TRP A 420 3.72 1.55 -19.28
C TRP A 420 2.93 1.17 -20.53
N VAL A 421 3.22 -0.01 -21.08
CA VAL A 421 2.61 -0.51 -22.32
C VAL A 421 2.12 -1.94 -22.14
N ARG A 422 0.90 -2.23 -22.62
CA ARG A 422 0.36 -3.58 -22.71
C ARG A 422 -0.16 -3.82 -24.11
N ARG A 423 0.56 -4.62 -24.89
CA ARG A 423 0.16 -4.94 -26.26
C ARG A 423 -1.09 -5.82 -26.30
N ALA A 424 -1.96 -5.57 -27.26
CA ALA A 424 -3.11 -6.43 -27.53
C ALA A 424 -2.65 -7.81 -28.03
N ASP A 425 -3.43 -8.86 -27.73
CA ASP A 425 -3.17 -10.22 -28.21
C ASP A 425 -3.67 -10.42 -29.64
N VAL A 426 -3.12 -9.62 -30.55
CA VAL A 426 -3.42 -9.61 -31.97
C VAL A 426 -2.13 -9.44 -32.75
N ALA A 427 -2.08 -10.02 -33.95
CA ALA A 427 -0.95 -9.82 -34.84
C ALA A 427 -0.82 -8.32 -35.20
N PRO A 428 0.41 -7.79 -35.26
CA PRO A 428 0.63 -6.42 -35.71
C PRO A 428 0.22 -6.32 -37.18
N THR A 429 -0.40 -5.19 -37.55
CA THR A 429 -0.76 -4.90 -38.94
C THR A 429 0.36 -4.19 -39.69
N GLU A 430 1.33 -3.65 -38.95
CA GLU A 430 2.47 -2.88 -39.43
C GLU A 430 3.76 -3.43 -38.81
N THR A 431 4.91 -3.15 -39.44
CA THR A 431 6.22 -3.58 -38.89
C THR A 431 6.59 -2.84 -37.60
N ILE A 432 6.00 -1.66 -37.38
CA ILE A 432 6.28 -0.77 -36.23
C ILE A 432 4.95 -0.35 -35.62
N GLU A 433 4.87 -0.40 -34.29
CA GLU A 433 3.76 0.11 -33.47
C GLU A 433 4.31 1.21 -32.54
N VAL A 434 3.75 2.41 -32.56
CA VAL A 434 4.30 3.54 -31.79
C VAL A 434 3.67 3.63 -30.41
N ILE A 435 4.48 3.66 -29.36
CA ILE A 435 3.99 3.91 -27.99
C ILE A 435 3.73 5.41 -27.83
N ALA A 436 4.78 6.23 -27.89
CA ALA A 436 4.68 7.68 -27.75
C ALA A 436 5.95 8.37 -28.26
N GLY A 437 5.79 9.62 -28.70
CA GLY A 437 6.91 10.49 -28.99
C GLY A 437 6.62 11.54 -30.04
N ARG A 438 7.67 12.27 -30.41
CA ARG A 438 7.66 13.28 -31.45
C ARG A 438 8.42 12.77 -32.65
N TRP A 439 7.73 12.50 -33.75
CA TRP A 439 8.40 11.96 -34.93
C TRP A 439 7.89 12.52 -36.25
N GLY A 440 8.78 12.52 -37.22
CA GLY A 440 8.57 12.88 -38.63
C GLY A 440 9.70 12.30 -39.46
N SER A 441 9.70 12.54 -40.77
CA SER A 441 10.76 12.03 -41.64
C SER A 441 12.11 12.73 -41.37
N VAL A 442 13.14 11.94 -41.02
CA VAL A 442 14.52 12.42 -40.83
C VAL A 442 15.05 13.07 -42.12
N SER A 443 14.70 12.51 -43.28
CA SER A 443 15.09 13.01 -44.61
C SER A 443 14.53 14.40 -44.95
N THR A 444 13.42 14.79 -44.31
CA THR A 444 12.83 16.13 -44.43
C THR A 444 13.16 17.03 -43.24
N GLY A 445 14.03 16.58 -42.34
CA GLY A 445 14.44 17.32 -41.14
C GLY A 445 13.39 17.38 -40.04
N THR A 446 12.45 16.43 -40.02
CA THR A 446 11.32 16.38 -39.08
C THR A 446 11.42 15.24 -38.06
N GLY A 447 12.51 14.46 -38.04
CA GLY A 447 12.78 13.46 -36.99
C GLY A 447 13.12 14.12 -35.64
N SER A 448 12.79 13.44 -34.53
CA SER A 448 13.08 13.93 -33.17
C SER A 448 13.33 12.75 -32.21
N TYR A 449 12.35 12.30 -31.43
CA TYR A 449 12.48 11.12 -30.55
C TYR A 449 11.18 10.32 -30.50
N VAL A 450 11.26 8.99 -30.50
CA VAL A 450 10.07 8.14 -30.34
C VAL A 450 10.45 6.81 -29.70
N ILE A 451 9.59 6.32 -28.81
CA ILE A 451 9.61 4.93 -28.34
C ILE A 451 8.56 4.14 -29.12
N SER A 452 8.98 3.03 -29.70
CA SER A 452 8.15 2.18 -30.54
C SER A 452 8.46 0.70 -30.30
N LEU A 453 7.62 -0.16 -30.85
CA LEU A 453 7.76 -1.61 -30.84
C LEU A 453 7.89 -2.07 -32.28
N ARG A 454 8.90 -2.89 -32.57
CA ARG A 454 9.20 -3.37 -33.91
C ARG A 454 9.07 -4.88 -33.99
N GLN A 455 8.49 -5.36 -35.08
CA GLN A 455 8.43 -6.78 -35.38
C GLN A 455 9.84 -7.31 -35.72
N GLY A 456 10.33 -8.23 -34.91
CA GLY A 456 11.59 -8.94 -35.08
C GLY A 456 11.42 -10.43 -35.39
N PRO A 457 12.54 -11.13 -35.68
CA PRO A 457 12.53 -12.56 -35.98
C PRO A 457 12.14 -13.43 -34.77
N SER A 458 12.39 -12.95 -33.55
CA SER A 458 12.12 -13.67 -32.29
C SER A 458 10.83 -13.22 -31.60
N GLY A 459 10.18 -12.18 -32.11
CA GLY A 459 9.04 -11.52 -31.46
C GLY A 459 9.10 -10.01 -31.65
N ILE A 460 8.19 -9.30 -30.98
CA ILE A 460 8.12 -7.83 -31.02
C ILE A 460 9.01 -7.27 -29.92
N TYR A 461 9.96 -6.40 -30.26
CA TYR A 461 10.93 -5.81 -29.34
C TYR A 461 10.81 -4.29 -29.27
N PRO A 462 11.22 -3.64 -28.18
CA PRO A 462 11.19 -2.18 -28.07
C PRO A 462 12.38 -1.53 -28.75
N GLU A 463 12.18 -0.32 -29.27
CA GLU A 463 13.24 0.53 -29.79
C GLU A 463 13.03 1.99 -29.40
N LEU A 464 14.15 2.69 -29.22
CA LEU A 464 14.21 4.14 -29.10
C LEU A 464 14.88 4.70 -30.35
N GLU A 465 14.16 5.56 -31.07
CA GLU A 465 14.70 6.31 -32.19
C GLU A 465 15.03 7.74 -31.75
N ILE A 466 16.25 8.22 -32.07
CA ILE A 466 16.69 9.60 -31.78
C ILE A 466 17.27 10.24 -33.03
N SER A 467 16.91 11.51 -33.25
CA SER A 467 17.47 12.39 -34.27
C SER A 467 18.06 13.65 -33.62
N THR A 468 19.24 14.07 -34.07
CA THR A 468 19.91 15.30 -33.60
C THR A 468 19.83 16.44 -34.61
N THR A 469 20.15 17.65 -34.16
CA THR A 469 20.35 18.82 -35.04
C THR A 469 21.41 18.49 -36.11
N GLY A 470 21.03 18.61 -37.39
CA GLY A 470 21.89 18.18 -38.51
C GLY A 470 21.48 16.85 -39.16
N SER A 471 20.33 16.28 -38.76
CA SER A 471 19.73 15.08 -39.35
C SER A 471 20.54 13.79 -39.19
N ASN A 472 21.39 13.70 -38.15
CA ASN A 472 21.95 12.41 -37.73
C ASN A 472 20.91 11.65 -36.91
N TYR A 473 20.86 10.34 -37.07
CA TYR A 473 19.82 9.48 -36.52
C TYR A 473 20.40 8.14 -36.05
N VAL A 474 19.90 7.63 -34.93
CA VAL A 474 20.21 6.29 -34.44
C VAL A 474 18.96 5.59 -33.89
N ILE A 475 19.07 4.27 -33.82
CA ILE A 475 18.13 3.39 -33.11
C ILE A 475 18.91 2.71 -31.99
N ALA A 476 18.40 2.78 -30.76
CA ALA A 476 18.79 1.90 -29.67
C ALA A 476 17.71 0.82 -29.53
N ALA A 477 18.09 -0.44 -29.70
CA ALA A 477 17.17 -1.57 -29.67
C ALA A 477 17.89 -2.83 -29.19
N ASP A 478 17.17 -3.68 -28.45
CA ASP A 478 17.58 -5.04 -28.15
C ASP A 478 16.62 -6.02 -28.83
N THR A 479 17.08 -6.63 -29.93
CA THR A 479 16.23 -7.53 -30.74
C THR A 479 15.97 -8.89 -30.07
N ALA A 480 16.67 -9.20 -28.97
CA ALA A 480 16.43 -10.39 -28.17
C ALA A 480 15.34 -10.16 -27.11
N HIS A 481 15.07 -8.91 -26.73
CA HIS A 481 14.13 -8.56 -25.68
C HIS A 481 12.70 -8.44 -26.22
N VAL A 482 11.90 -9.50 -26.05
CA VAL A 482 10.53 -9.57 -26.58
C VAL A 482 9.52 -9.06 -25.56
N ILE A 483 8.66 -8.11 -25.96
CA ILE A 483 7.52 -7.64 -25.16
C ILE A 483 6.34 -8.62 -25.36
N PRO A 484 5.91 -9.36 -24.32
CA PRO A 484 4.82 -10.31 -24.44
C PRO A 484 3.48 -9.61 -24.70
N ASN A 485 2.55 -10.32 -25.35
CA ASN A 485 1.18 -9.86 -25.51
C ASN A 485 0.45 -9.89 -24.16
N ALA A 486 -0.52 -8.98 -23.98
CA ALA A 486 -1.44 -8.96 -22.85
C ALA A 486 -0.78 -8.84 -21.46
N THR A 487 0.52 -8.52 -21.39
CA THR A 487 1.26 -8.19 -20.16
C THR A 487 1.72 -6.74 -20.20
N TRP A 488 1.68 -6.08 -19.04
CA TRP A 488 2.29 -4.76 -18.89
C TRP A 488 3.81 -4.87 -18.90
N ALA A 489 4.47 -3.98 -19.63
CA ALA A 489 5.90 -3.75 -19.61
C ALA A 489 6.15 -2.25 -19.44
N TYR A 490 7.22 -1.90 -18.76
CA TYR A 490 7.68 -0.53 -18.67
C TYR A 490 8.77 -0.28 -19.70
N VAL A 491 8.58 0.70 -20.58
CA VAL A 491 9.55 1.04 -21.64
C VAL A 491 9.96 2.49 -21.47
N ALA A 492 11.27 2.72 -21.38
CA ALA A 492 11.82 4.06 -21.27
C ALA A 492 13.03 4.26 -22.18
N GLY A 493 13.25 5.51 -22.59
CA GLY A 493 14.37 5.91 -23.41
C GLY A 493 14.97 7.24 -22.96
N THR A 494 16.30 7.33 -22.93
CA THR A 494 17.02 8.56 -22.55
C THR A 494 18.04 8.96 -23.62
N PHE A 495 18.25 10.27 -23.76
CA PHE A 495 19.26 10.84 -24.65
C PHE A 495 19.93 12.06 -24.00
N ASP A 496 21.22 11.90 -23.67
CA ASP A 496 22.05 12.86 -22.93
C ASP A 496 22.91 13.76 -23.85
N GLY A 497 22.71 13.67 -25.16
CA GLY A 497 23.53 14.37 -26.16
C GLY A 497 24.83 13.64 -26.56
N GLN A 498 25.11 12.49 -25.97
CA GLN A 498 26.25 11.61 -26.26
C GLN A 498 25.82 10.19 -26.67
N ALA A 499 24.72 9.68 -26.09
CA ALA A 499 24.19 8.35 -26.39
C ALA A 499 22.67 8.28 -26.18
N ALA A 500 22.02 7.47 -27.01
CA ALA A 500 20.64 7.03 -26.82
C ALA A 500 20.64 5.72 -26.03
N ARG A 501 19.83 5.63 -24.98
CA ARG A 501 19.71 4.46 -24.11
C ARG A 501 18.27 4.00 -24.03
N LEU A 502 18.05 2.69 -24.10
CA LEU A 502 16.75 2.05 -24.00
C LEU A 502 16.69 1.16 -22.76
N TYR A 503 15.59 1.24 -22.05
CA TYR A 503 15.33 0.49 -20.82
C TYR A 503 14.01 -0.26 -20.94
N VAL A 504 13.99 -1.46 -20.37
CA VAL A 504 12.76 -2.26 -20.19
C VAL A 504 12.71 -2.71 -18.74
N ASP A 505 11.57 -2.49 -18.08
CA ASP A 505 11.35 -2.86 -16.68
C ASP A 505 12.45 -2.35 -15.73
N GLY A 506 12.91 -1.11 -15.98
CA GLY A 506 13.95 -0.43 -15.20
C GLY A 506 15.39 -0.83 -15.56
N ALA A 507 15.61 -1.89 -16.35
CA ALA A 507 16.93 -2.36 -16.74
C ALA A 507 17.38 -1.77 -18.08
N LEU A 508 18.66 -1.37 -18.18
CA LEU A 508 19.27 -0.91 -19.44
C LEU A 508 19.45 -2.09 -20.40
N VAL A 509 18.78 -2.05 -21.56
CA VAL A 509 18.84 -3.12 -22.57
C VAL A 509 19.64 -2.75 -23.82
N ALA A 510 19.76 -1.46 -24.15
CA ALA A 510 20.56 -1.02 -25.28
C ALA A 510 21.17 0.36 -25.07
N THR A 511 22.35 0.59 -25.66
CA THR A 511 23.03 1.89 -25.71
C THR A 511 23.64 2.09 -27.09
N THR A 512 23.30 3.20 -27.76
CA THR A 512 23.82 3.57 -29.08
C THR A 512 24.46 4.97 -29.02
N PRO A 513 25.75 5.13 -29.34
CA PRO A 513 26.40 6.43 -29.37
C PRO A 513 25.81 7.37 -30.43
N LEU A 514 25.53 8.62 -30.03
CA LEU A 514 25.09 9.69 -30.92
C LEU A 514 25.43 11.04 -30.29
N VAL A 515 26.35 11.79 -30.90
CA VAL A 515 26.78 13.10 -30.40
C VAL A 515 25.97 14.21 -31.06
N GLY A 516 25.37 15.08 -30.25
CA GLY A 516 24.67 16.28 -30.73
C GLY A 516 23.45 16.63 -29.87
N ALA A 517 22.86 17.80 -30.10
CA ALA A 517 21.62 18.17 -29.42
C ALA A 517 20.41 17.51 -30.10
N LEU A 518 19.42 17.11 -29.31
CA LEU A 518 18.15 16.56 -29.80
C LEU A 518 17.49 17.52 -30.80
N ALA A 519 17.03 16.98 -31.94
CA ALA A 519 16.25 17.76 -32.90
C ALA A 519 14.84 18.02 -32.32
N SER A 520 14.37 19.27 -32.34
CA SER A 520 13.02 19.65 -31.87
C SER A 520 12.24 20.48 -32.91
N PRO A 521 12.03 19.95 -34.13
CA PRO A 521 11.42 20.69 -35.24
C PRO A 521 9.94 21.02 -35.01
N ALA A 522 9.58 22.31 -35.10
CA ALA A 522 8.23 22.83 -34.79
C ALA A 522 7.09 22.15 -35.56
N SER A 523 7.35 21.57 -36.72
CA SER A 523 6.37 20.89 -37.56
C SER A 523 6.07 19.44 -37.17
N SER A 524 6.85 18.85 -36.26
CA SER A 524 6.70 17.44 -35.89
C SER A 524 5.69 17.27 -34.76
N PRO A 525 4.61 16.51 -34.98
CA PRO A 525 3.59 16.28 -33.96
C PRO A 525 4.15 15.36 -32.86
N PHE A 526 3.70 15.59 -31.63
CA PHE A 526 3.81 14.60 -30.56
C PHE A 526 2.50 13.82 -30.53
N THR A 527 2.60 12.50 -30.47
CA THR A 527 1.44 11.60 -30.47
C THR A 527 1.69 10.43 -29.53
N ILE A 528 0.61 9.94 -28.92
CA ILE A 528 0.57 8.67 -28.17
C ILE A 528 -0.26 7.70 -29.00
N GLY A 529 0.24 6.48 -29.21
CA GLY A 529 -0.44 5.41 -29.95
C GLY A 529 -0.30 5.45 -31.48
N ALA A 530 0.39 6.43 -32.05
CA ALA A 530 0.76 6.46 -33.47
C ALA A 530 1.91 7.42 -33.76
N VAL A 531 2.50 7.36 -34.96
CA VAL A 531 3.24 8.49 -35.57
C VAL A 531 2.55 8.95 -36.84
N ARG A 532 2.61 10.26 -37.09
CA ARG A 532 2.12 10.89 -38.32
C ARG A 532 3.25 11.19 -39.32
N ASP A 533 3.74 10.19 -40.04
CA ASP A 533 4.41 10.45 -41.34
C ASP A 533 3.33 10.53 -42.43
N THR A 534 3.56 11.42 -43.39
CA THR A 534 2.68 11.91 -44.45
C THR A 534 2.10 10.85 -45.40
N THR A 535 2.46 9.57 -45.27
CA THR A 535 1.96 8.49 -46.15
C THR A 535 1.50 7.20 -45.43
N THR A 536 1.95 6.91 -44.21
CA THR A 536 1.57 5.71 -43.45
C THR A 536 1.56 6.00 -41.95
N ARG A 537 0.61 5.40 -41.22
CA ARG A 537 0.45 5.55 -39.77
C ARG A 537 0.87 4.23 -39.11
N ALA A 538 1.91 4.28 -38.29
CA ALA A 538 2.34 3.17 -37.45
C ALA A 538 1.47 3.12 -36.19
N TRP A 539 0.30 2.49 -36.29
CA TRP A 539 -0.68 2.44 -35.20
C TRP A 539 -0.28 1.43 -34.13
N PHE A 540 -0.48 1.81 -32.87
CA PHE A 540 -0.38 0.90 -31.75
C PHE A 540 -1.71 0.21 -31.46
N ARG A 541 -1.63 -1.02 -30.93
CA ARG A 541 -2.78 -1.83 -30.56
C ARG A 541 -2.58 -2.36 -29.15
N GLY A 542 -3.39 -1.89 -28.21
CA GLY A 542 -3.26 -2.21 -26.79
C GLY A 542 -3.50 -1.01 -25.90
N LEU A 543 -2.93 -1.08 -24.68
CA LEU A 543 -3.05 -0.05 -23.66
C LEU A 543 -1.72 0.67 -23.44
N VAL A 544 -1.77 1.99 -23.24
CA VAL A 544 -0.63 2.83 -22.82
C VAL A 544 -1.05 3.66 -21.61
N SER A 545 -0.23 3.63 -20.57
CA SER A 545 -0.45 4.33 -19.30
C SER A 545 0.81 5.08 -18.88
N ASP A 546 0.64 6.14 -18.08
CA ASP A 546 1.75 6.89 -17.46
C ASP A 546 2.83 7.34 -18.45
N VAL A 547 2.43 7.94 -19.58
CA VAL A 547 3.40 8.53 -20.50
C VAL A 547 3.99 9.76 -19.82
N ARG A 548 5.30 9.78 -19.60
CA ARG A 548 6.00 10.92 -18.98
C ARG A 548 7.18 11.36 -19.84
N VAL A 549 7.40 12.66 -19.90
CA VAL A 549 8.48 13.29 -20.66
C VAL A 549 9.26 14.23 -19.77
N TYR A 550 10.58 14.05 -19.75
CA TYR A 550 11.53 14.86 -19.00
C TYR A 550 12.42 15.64 -19.97
N SER A 551 12.70 16.88 -19.60
CA SER A 551 13.57 17.79 -20.34
C SER A 551 15.06 17.45 -20.22
N ASP A 552 15.43 16.73 -19.17
CA ASP A 552 16.76 16.17 -18.95
C ASP A 552 16.79 14.68 -19.28
N ALA A 553 17.99 14.15 -19.58
CA ALA A 553 18.20 12.71 -19.66
C ALA A 553 18.28 12.14 -18.23
N LEU A 554 17.36 11.23 -17.92
CA LEU A 554 17.38 10.50 -16.65
C LEU A 554 18.53 9.48 -16.62
N THR A 555 19.07 9.24 -15.43
CA THR A 555 20.09 8.22 -15.18
C THR A 555 19.47 6.84 -14.96
N ASP A 556 20.29 5.78 -15.02
CA ASP A 556 19.85 4.39 -14.83
C ASP A 556 19.10 4.18 -13.50
N ALA A 557 19.59 4.79 -12.41
CA ALA A 557 18.97 4.71 -11.09
C ALA A 557 17.60 5.42 -11.04
N GLU A 558 17.45 6.51 -11.77
CA GLU A 558 16.20 7.29 -11.83
C GLU A 558 15.14 6.55 -12.62
N ILE A 559 15.53 5.94 -13.75
CA ILE A 559 14.65 5.07 -14.54
C ILE A 559 14.19 3.86 -13.72
N LEU A 560 15.10 3.22 -12.97
CA LEU A 560 14.76 2.11 -12.09
C LEU A 560 13.80 2.55 -10.97
N ALA A 561 14.02 3.73 -10.38
CA ALA A 561 13.14 4.29 -9.37
C ALA A 561 11.73 4.58 -9.92
N ASN A 562 11.62 5.14 -11.13
CA ASN A 562 10.32 5.38 -11.78
C ASN A 562 9.59 4.07 -12.10
N TYR A 563 10.30 3.05 -12.55
CA TYR A 563 9.74 1.72 -12.76
C TYR A 563 9.20 1.13 -11.45
N GLN A 564 9.99 1.15 -10.38
CA GLN A 564 9.60 0.63 -9.06
C GLN A 564 8.44 1.41 -8.45
N ALA A 565 8.41 2.74 -8.60
CA ALA A 565 7.28 3.57 -8.22
C ALA A 565 6.03 3.20 -9.03
N GLY A 566 6.20 2.91 -10.32
CA GLY A 566 5.13 2.37 -11.15
C GLY A 566 4.65 1.00 -10.67
N LEU A 567 5.51 0.12 -10.15
CA LEU A 567 5.13 -1.18 -9.55
C LEU A 567 4.13 -1.04 -8.40
N ALA A 568 4.20 0.04 -7.63
CA ALA A 568 3.17 0.40 -6.66
C ALA A 568 1.88 0.85 -7.35
N LEU A 569 0.88 -0.03 -7.42
CA LEU A 569 -0.46 0.39 -7.81
C LEU A 569 -1.06 1.19 -6.65
N PRO A 570 -1.56 2.42 -6.87
CA PRO A 570 -2.29 3.14 -5.84
C PRO A 570 -3.55 2.33 -5.46
N ALA A 571 -3.86 2.29 -4.16
CA ALA A 571 -5.03 1.56 -3.64
C ALA A 571 -6.37 2.12 -4.18
N ALA A 572 -6.36 3.36 -4.67
CA ALA A 572 -7.50 4.01 -5.31
C ALA A 572 -7.03 5.02 -6.34
N CYS A 573 -7.89 5.33 -7.31
CA CYS A 573 -7.61 6.33 -8.33
C CYS A 573 -7.69 7.75 -7.75
N PRO A 574 -6.69 8.62 -7.98
CA PRO A 574 -6.71 9.98 -7.44
C PRO A 574 -7.97 10.75 -7.87
N GLY A 575 -8.71 11.28 -6.90
CA GLY A 575 -9.93 12.06 -7.15
C GLY A 575 -11.17 11.23 -7.50
N VAL A 576 -11.09 9.90 -7.43
CA VAL A 576 -12.20 8.98 -7.66
C VAL A 576 -12.53 8.28 -6.35
N ASP A 577 -13.74 8.48 -5.85
CA ASP A 577 -14.25 7.81 -4.65
C ASP A 577 -15.24 6.71 -5.07
N PRO A 578 -14.83 5.43 -5.07
CA PRO A 578 -15.71 4.31 -5.43
C PRO A 578 -16.80 4.03 -4.38
N SER A 579 -16.85 4.79 -3.28
CA SER A 579 -17.93 4.74 -2.27
C SER A 579 -18.93 5.89 -2.41
N ALA A 580 -18.69 6.84 -3.31
CA ALA A 580 -19.59 7.97 -3.52
C ALA A 580 -20.98 7.51 -3.99
N GLY A 581 -22.01 7.86 -3.22
CA GLY A 581 -23.39 7.45 -3.49
C GLY A 581 -23.69 5.98 -3.17
N LEU A 582 -22.79 5.24 -2.52
CA LEU A 582 -23.02 3.85 -2.14
C LEU A 582 -24.11 3.77 -1.06
N VAL A 583 -25.21 3.07 -1.37
CA VAL A 583 -26.38 2.94 -0.47
C VAL A 583 -26.59 1.52 0.06
N ALA A 584 -26.04 0.50 -0.62
CA ALA A 584 -26.03 -0.88 -0.15
C ALA A 584 -24.82 -1.63 -0.70
N TYR A 585 -24.23 -2.50 0.11
CA TYR A 585 -23.07 -3.32 -0.26
C TYR A 585 -23.14 -4.68 0.42
N TRP A 586 -23.19 -5.75 -0.37
CA TRP A 586 -23.17 -7.13 0.12
C TRP A 586 -21.85 -7.83 -0.30
N PRO A 587 -20.90 -7.98 0.64
CA PRO A 587 -19.60 -8.63 0.39
C PRO A 587 -19.68 -10.15 0.25
N ALA A 588 -20.80 -10.79 0.61
CA ALA A 588 -20.99 -12.24 0.58
C ALA A 588 -19.99 -13.09 1.42
N ASP A 589 -19.34 -12.49 2.43
CA ASP A 589 -18.35 -13.12 3.32
C ASP A 589 -18.95 -14.02 4.41
N GLY A 590 -19.68 -15.05 4.00
CA GLY A 590 -20.26 -16.02 4.92
C GLY A 590 -21.61 -15.61 5.52
N ASP A 591 -22.08 -14.40 5.20
CA ASP A 591 -23.43 -13.92 5.53
C ASP A 591 -24.05 -13.09 4.38
N PRO A 592 -25.38 -12.84 4.44
CA PRO A 592 -26.09 -12.05 3.44
C PRO A 592 -26.33 -10.59 3.90
N LEU A 593 -25.53 -10.06 4.82
CA LEU A 593 -25.75 -8.75 5.44
C LEU A 593 -25.24 -7.61 4.55
N ASP A 594 -25.89 -6.45 4.68
CA ASP A 594 -25.47 -5.20 4.03
C ASP A 594 -24.41 -4.53 4.91
N ALA A 595 -23.20 -4.37 4.39
CA ALA A 595 -22.05 -3.82 5.11
C ALA A 595 -22.08 -2.28 5.20
N VAL A 596 -22.96 -1.60 4.46
CA VAL A 596 -23.02 -0.12 4.41
C VAL A 596 -24.35 0.40 4.92
N GLY A 597 -25.44 -0.21 4.46
CA GLY A 597 -26.80 0.21 4.77
C GLY A 597 -27.46 -0.64 5.85
N ALA A 598 -28.80 -0.66 5.80
CA ALA A 598 -29.65 -1.51 6.64
C ALA A 598 -30.50 -2.46 5.78
N THR A 599 -30.02 -2.79 4.57
CA THR A 599 -30.75 -3.56 3.56
C THR A 599 -30.29 -5.02 3.56
N ASP A 600 -30.32 -5.68 4.72
CA ASP A 600 -29.87 -7.07 4.83
C ASP A 600 -30.68 -8.01 3.91
N ALA A 601 -29.97 -8.88 3.19
CA ALA A 601 -30.60 -9.84 2.31
C ALA A 601 -31.01 -11.11 3.09
N THR A 602 -32.15 -11.69 2.73
CA THR A 602 -32.64 -12.95 3.32
C THR A 602 -32.57 -14.08 2.29
N PRO A 603 -31.87 -15.19 2.57
CA PRO A 603 -31.79 -16.31 1.64
C PRO A 603 -33.12 -17.07 1.55
N VAL A 604 -33.54 -17.33 0.32
CA VAL A 604 -34.63 -18.25 0.00
C VAL A 604 -34.02 -19.53 -0.55
N GLY A 605 -34.18 -20.62 0.20
CA GLY A 605 -33.49 -21.89 -0.05
C GLY A 605 -32.10 -21.93 0.60
N SER A 606 -31.27 -22.88 0.18
CA SER A 606 -29.92 -23.08 0.73
C SER A 606 -28.87 -22.41 -0.15
N VAL A 607 -28.76 -21.08 -0.06
CA VAL A 607 -27.64 -20.33 -0.66
C VAL A 607 -26.35 -20.73 0.07
N GLY A 608 -25.36 -21.20 -0.68
CA GLY A 608 -24.06 -21.60 -0.15
C GLY A 608 -23.06 -20.45 -0.12
N TYR A 609 -21.88 -20.73 0.44
CA TYR A 609 -20.73 -19.83 0.41
C TYR A 609 -19.52 -20.61 -0.07
N VAL A 610 -18.79 -20.07 -1.05
CA VAL A 610 -17.59 -20.68 -1.63
C VAL A 610 -16.46 -19.67 -1.69
N SER A 611 -15.22 -20.14 -1.66
CA SER A 611 -14.07 -19.25 -1.79
C SER A 611 -14.10 -18.52 -3.13
N SER A 612 -13.84 -17.22 -3.08
CA SER A 612 -13.72 -16.32 -4.22
C SER A 612 -12.39 -15.54 -4.13
N PRO A 613 -12.01 -14.78 -5.17
CA PRO A 613 -10.89 -13.83 -5.09
C PRO A 613 -11.05 -12.77 -3.99
N TRP A 614 -12.28 -12.53 -3.52
CA TRP A 614 -12.64 -11.51 -2.53
C TRP A 614 -13.11 -12.13 -1.21
N CYS A 615 -12.52 -13.27 -0.84
CA CYS A 615 -12.84 -14.10 0.33
C CYS A 615 -13.94 -15.13 0.07
N GLN A 616 -15.21 -14.77 0.17
CA GLN A 616 -16.30 -15.71 -0.14
C GLN A 616 -17.38 -15.07 -1.02
N ALA A 617 -17.96 -15.89 -1.89
CA ALA A 617 -19.10 -15.53 -2.72
C ALA A 617 -20.33 -16.36 -2.35
N TRP A 618 -21.52 -15.82 -2.62
CA TRP A 618 -22.75 -16.59 -2.60
C TRP A 618 -22.73 -17.64 -3.71
N ASP A 619 -23.03 -18.89 -3.39
CA ASP A 619 -23.11 -20.01 -4.33
C ASP A 619 -24.56 -20.45 -4.51
N PHE A 620 -25.04 -20.35 -5.75
CA PHE A 620 -26.40 -20.68 -6.14
C PHE A 620 -26.44 -22.04 -6.86
N PRO A 621 -26.93 -23.11 -6.21
CA PRO A 621 -26.95 -24.45 -6.80
C PRO A 621 -27.99 -24.60 -7.92
N SER A 622 -27.88 -25.69 -8.67
CA SER A 622 -28.77 -26.03 -9.78
C SER A 622 -30.15 -26.57 -9.37
N SER A 623 -30.35 -26.95 -8.11
CA SER A 623 -31.63 -27.39 -7.56
C SER A 623 -31.57 -27.52 -6.03
N PRO A 624 -32.61 -27.08 -5.29
CA PRO A 624 -33.77 -26.31 -5.76
C PRO A 624 -33.37 -24.89 -6.20
N VAL A 625 -34.33 -24.10 -6.73
CA VAL A 625 -34.08 -22.67 -6.99
C VAL A 625 -33.72 -21.96 -5.69
N THR A 626 -32.64 -21.19 -5.70
CA THR A 626 -32.15 -20.40 -4.57
C THR A 626 -31.90 -18.97 -5.00
N TYR A 627 -32.23 -18.02 -4.14
CA TYR A 627 -32.05 -16.58 -4.39
C TYR A 627 -32.03 -15.82 -3.05
N LEU A 628 -31.81 -14.51 -3.09
CA LEU A 628 -31.94 -13.65 -1.91
C LEU A 628 -33.05 -12.64 -2.13
N THR A 629 -33.80 -12.33 -1.07
CA THR A 629 -34.83 -11.28 -1.07
C THR A 629 -34.48 -10.19 -0.08
N LEU A 630 -34.67 -8.93 -0.46
CA LEU A 630 -34.38 -7.77 0.40
C LEU A 630 -35.61 -7.32 1.22
N GLY A 631 -36.79 -7.90 0.99
CA GLY A 631 -38.01 -7.48 1.66
C GLY A 631 -38.39 -6.03 1.35
N ASP A 632 -38.71 -5.24 2.39
CA ASP A 632 -38.96 -3.80 2.28
C ASP A 632 -37.62 -3.05 2.29
N ALA A 633 -37.20 -2.57 1.12
CA ALA A 633 -35.84 -2.10 0.86
C ALA A 633 -35.82 -0.66 0.29
N PRO A 634 -36.32 0.35 1.03
CA PRO A 634 -36.48 1.71 0.51
C PRO A 634 -35.15 2.40 0.14
N ALA A 635 -34.02 1.95 0.69
CA ALA A 635 -32.69 2.48 0.39
C ALA A 635 -32.24 2.17 -1.06
N VAL A 636 -32.79 1.13 -1.68
CA VAL A 636 -32.49 0.72 -3.06
C VAL A 636 -33.69 0.91 -4.01
N SER A 637 -34.83 1.39 -3.53
CA SER A 637 -35.96 1.86 -4.36
C SER A 637 -35.68 3.23 -4.99
N LEU A 638 -34.73 3.28 -5.92
CA LEU A 638 -34.23 4.52 -6.53
C LEU A 638 -35.08 4.96 -7.74
N THR A 639 -35.30 6.27 -7.88
CA THR A 639 -36.14 6.88 -8.94
C THR A 639 -35.40 7.90 -9.81
N SER A 640 -34.15 8.19 -9.47
CA SER A 640 -33.27 9.12 -10.18
C SER A 640 -32.12 8.35 -10.83
N GLU A 641 -30.89 8.83 -10.67
CA GLU A 641 -29.70 8.10 -11.05
C GLU A 641 -29.54 6.82 -10.22
N ILE A 642 -28.88 5.81 -10.80
CA ILE A 642 -28.62 4.53 -10.15
C ILE A 642 -27.40 3.86 -10.77
N THR A 643 -26.60 3.21 -9.93
CA THR A 643 -25.60 2.23 -10.39
C THR A 643 -25.78 0.91 -9.66
N VAL A 644 -25.70 -0.20 -10.38
CA VAL A 644 -25.68 -1.56 -9.81
C VAL A 644 -24.42 -2.26 -10.32
N SER A 645 -23.60 -2.79 -9.41
CA SER A 645 -22.35 -3.50 -9.71
C SER A 645 -22.35 -4.88 -9.03
N ALA A 646 -21.79 -5.88 -9.70
CA ALA A 646 -21.53 -7.18 -9.12
C ALA A 646 -20.41 -7.93 -9.86
N TRP A 647 -19.67 -8.76 -9.14
CA TRP A 647 -18.89 -9.83 -9.74
C TRP A 647 -19.76 -11.07 -9.91
N VAL A 648 -19.69 -11.67 -11.11
CA VAL A 648 -20.54 -12.80 -11.49
C VAL A 648 -19.70 -13.91 -12.07
N ARG A 649 -19.88 -15.13 -11.58
CA ARG A 649 -19.34 -16.35 -12.18
C ARG A 649 -20.47 -17.27 -12.58
N PHE A 650 -20.90 -17.12 -13.83
CA PHE A 650 -22.02 -17.86 -14.39
C PHE A 650 -21.61 -19.30 -14.74
N LEU A 651 -22.40 -20.29 -14.32
CA LEU A 651 -22.21 -21.71 -14.66
C LEU A 651 -23.33 -22.27 -15.55
N GLY A 652 -24.47 -21.61 -15.60
CA GLY A 652 -25.60 -21.99 -16.43
C GLY A 652 -26.94 -21.45 -15.90
N PRO A 653 -28.03 -21.61 -16.66
CA PRO A 653 -29.36 -21.26 -16.18
C PRO A 653 -29.85 -22.23 -15.09
N GLY A 654 -30.64 -21.71 -14.15
CA GLY A 654 -31.31 -22.49 -13.10
C GLY A 654 -32.43 -23.39 -13.62
N PRO A 655 -33.06 -24.20 -12.75
CA PRO A 655 -33.93 -25.32 -13.12
C PRO A 655 -35.33 -24.94 -13.67
N ALA A 656 -35.61 -23.67 -13.95
CA ALA A 656 -36.90 -23.24 -14.50
C ALA A 656 -37.12 -23.79 -15.93
N THR A 657 -38.32 -24.31 -16.20
CA THR A 657 -38.66 -25.24 -17.30
C THR A 657 -38.72 -24.67 -18.72
N ALA A 658 -38.08 -23.52 -18.99
CA ALA A 658 -38.02 -22.97 -20.34
C ALA A 658 -36.63 -22.36 -20.60
N SER A 659 -35.90 -22.94 -21.55
CA SER A 659 -34.74 -22.31 -22.16
C SER A 659 -35.16 -20.99 -22.82
N ASN A 660 -34.28 -19.99 -22.80
CA ASN A 660 -34.47 -18.65 -23.41
C ASN A 660 -35.24 -17.61 -22.56
N LEU A 661 -34.99 -17.55 -21.25
CA LEU A 661 -35.60 -16.54 -20.37
C LEU A 661 -34.58 -15.73 -19.57
N TYR A 662 -34.93 -14.47 -19.32
CA TYR A 662 -34.18 -13.45 -18.59
C TYR A 662 -33.87 -13.89 -17.15
N ILE A 663 -32.63 -13.69 -16.71
CA ILE A 663 -32.17 -13.92 -15.33
C ILE A 663 -31.76 -12.56 -14.73
N SER A 664 -32.29 -12.20 -13.57
CA SER A 664 -31.85 -10.99 -12.87
C SER A 664 -30.69 -11.31 -11.92
N LEU A 665 -29.66 -10.49 -11.93
CA LEU A 665 -28.60 -10.47 -10.92
C LEU A 665 -29.07 -9.67 -9.71
N LEU A 666 -29.67 -8.50 -9.94
CA LEU A 666 -30.45 -7.73 -8.97
C LEU A 666 -31.60 -7.05 -9.70
N SER A 667 -32.82 -7.14 -9.19
CA SER A 667 -33.97 -6.50 -9.85
C SER A 667 -35.03 -5.96 -8.90
N ASN A 668 -35.44 -4.71 -9.17
CA ASN A 668 -36.74 -4.16 -8.80
C ASN A 668 -37.71 -4.35 -9.98
N TRP A 669 -37.85 -5.60 -10.45
CA TRP A 669 -38.56 -5.92 -11.68
C TRP A 669 -39.26 -7.28 -11.57
N ASP A 670 -40.57 -7.32 -11.81
CA ASP A 670 -41.39 -8.54 -11.90
C ASP A 670 -41.83 -8.77 -13.36
N GLU A 671 -43.06 -8.41 -13.74
CA GLU A 671 -43.52 -8.46 -15.13
C GLU A 671 -43.82 -7.07 -15.70
N ILE A 672 -43.25 -6.77 -16.87
CA ILE A 672 -43.52 -5.52 -17.59
C ILE A 672 -45.00 -5.36 -17.95
N ASN A 673 -45.72 -6.46 -18.18
CA ASN A 673 -47.14 -6.44 -18.55
C ASN A 673 -48.07 -6.16 -17.36
N THR A 674 -47.56 -6.25 -16.13
CA THR A 674 -48.32 -5.97 -14.90
C THR A 674 -48.00 -4.60 -14.30
N GLY A 675 -47.12 -3.81 -14.96
CA GLY A 675 -46.68 -2.52 -14.44
C GLY A 675 -45.59 -2.65 -13.37
N GLY A 676 -44.90 -3.80 -13.32
CA GLY A 676 -43.92 -4.15 -12.29
C GLY A 676 -42.46 -3.94 -12.71
N ALA A 677 -42.18 -3.08 -13.69
CA ALA A 677 -40.83 -2.82 -14.17
C ALA A 677 -40.24 -1.57 -13.51
N GLY A 678 -39.20 -1.70 -12.70
CA GLY A 678 -38.37 -0.59 -12.24
C GLY A 678 -37.02 -0.61 -12.95
N TYR A 679 -36.02 -1.18 -12.29
CA TYR A 679 -34.69 -1.38 -12.86
C TYR A 679 -34.20 -2.82 -12.66
N SER A 680 -33.29 -3.27 -13.53
CA SER A 680 -32.72 -4.62 -13.46
C SER A 680 -31.33 -4.68 -14.10
N LEU A 681 -30.38 -5.21 -13.33
CA LEU A 681 -29.13 -5.76 -13.86
C LEU A 681 -29.37 -7.25 -14.13
N ALA A 682 -29.23 -7.67 -15.38
CA ALA A 682 -29.71 -8.97 -15.84
C ALA A 682 -28.74 -9.65 -16.80
N LEU A 683 -28.95 -10.95 -16.98
CA LEU A 683 -28.38 -11.78 -18.02
C LEU A 683 -29.48 -12.14 -19.03
N LEU A 684 -29.26 -11.76 -20.28
CA LEU A 684 -30.16 -12.03 -21.40
C LEU A 684 -29.69 -13.27 -22.15
N PRO A 685 -30.60 -14.18 -22.54
CA PRO A 685 -30.23 -15.37 -23.29
C PRO A 685 -29.86 -15.00 -24.74
N ALA A 686 -28.68 -15.40 -25.19
CA ALA A 686 -28.37 -15.51 -26.61
C ALA A 686 -28.92 -16.82 -27.18
N ASP A 687 -28.81 -17.90 -26.39
CA ASP A 687 -29.43 -19.19 -26.67
C ASP A 687 -29.74 -19.96 -25.36
N ALA A 688 -29.86 -21.29 -25.42
CA ALA A 688 -30.21 -22.11 -24.25
C ALA A 688 -29.09 -22.16 -23.18
N THR A 689 -27.84 -21.86 -23.53
CA THR A 689 -26.66 -22.02 -22.69
C THR A 689 -25.78 -20.79 -22.59
N HIS A 690 -25.92 -19.84 -23.51
CA HIS A 690 -25.15 -18.59 -23.54
C HIS A 690 -26.00 -17.40 -23.14
N TYR A 691 -25.44 -16.55 -22.29
CA TYR A 691 -26.09 -15.37 -21.75
C TYR A 691 -25.12 -14.19 -21.77
N HIS A 692 -25.63 -13.00 -22.08
CA HIS A 692 -24.87 -11.75 -22.06
C HIS A 692 -25.46 -10.77 -21.04
N PRO A 693 -24.64 -9.92 -20.41
CA PRO A 693 -25.15 -8.92 -19.48
C PRO A 693 -25.96 -7.81 -20.15
N ALA A 694 -26.93 -7.27 -19.41
CA ALA A 694 -27.70 -6.10 -19.76
C ALA A 694 -28.14 -5.34 -18.52
N PHE A 695 -28.32 -4.03 -18.66
CA PHE A 695 -28.95 -3.18 -17.66
C PHE A 695 -30.17 -2.49 -18.24
N SER A 696 -31.27 -2.44 -17.51
CA SER A 696 -32.53 -1.85 -17.97
C SER A 696 -33.22 -1.05 -16.88
N VAL A 697 -33.87 0.05 -17.29
CA VAL A 697 -34.74 0.90 -16.47
C VAL A 697 -36.09 1.11 -17.18
N SER A 698 -37.11 1.50 -16.42
CA SER A 698 -38.46 1.78 -16.88
C SER A 698 -38.93 3.15 -16.38
N SER A 699 -39.70 3.88 -17.19
CA SER A 699 -40.30 5.16 -16.79
C SER A 699 -41.78 5.04 -16.38
N THR A 700 -42.45 3.95 -16.75
CA THR A 700 -43.90 3.78 -16.61
C THR A 700 -44.32 2.50 -15.89
N GLY A 701 -43.39 1.57 -15.66
CA GLY A 701 -43.69 0.19 -15.26
C GLY A 701 -44.03 -0.73 -16.42
N PHE A 702 -44.23 -0.21 -17.64
CA PHE A 702 -44.68 -0.94 -18.83
C PHE A 702 -43.71 -0.83 -20.03
N ASP A 703 -42.58 -0.17 -19.85
CA ASP A 703 -41.54 0.09 -20.84
C ASP A 703 -40.18 -0.42 -20.36
N SER A 704 -39.25 -0.62 -21.30
CA SER A 704 -37.88 -1.04 -21.00
C SER A 704 -36.90 -0.23 -21.84
N HIS A 705 -35.98 0.47 -21.19
CA HIS A 705 -34.87 1.19 -21.78
C HIS A 705 -33.58 0.61 -21.23
N GLY A 706 -32.70 0.09 -22.09
CA GLY A 706 -31.55 -0.66 -21.61
C GLY A 706 -30.33 -0.57 -22.50
N ALA A 707 -29.21 -0.99 -21.93
CA ALA A 707 -27.94 -1.18 -22.58
C ALA A 707 -27.52 -2.66 -22.43
N GLY A 708 -27.00 -3.24 -23.50
CA GLY A 708 -26.58 -4.64 -23.54
C GLY A 708 -25.33 -4.82 -24.40
N THR A 709 -24.70 -5.98 -24.29
CA THR A 709 -23.59 -6.39 -25.16
C THR A 709 -23.99 -7.61 -26.00
N ALA A 710 -23.36 -7.77 -27.16
CA ALA A 710 -23.48 -9.00 -27.96
C ALA A 710 -22.49 -10.09 -27.51
N THR A 711 -21.63 -9.81 -26.53
CA THR A 711 -20.63 -10.73 -26.01
C THR A 711 -21.20 -11.51 -24.84
N ASP A 712 -21.27 -12.82 -24.98
CA ASP A 712 -21.71 -13.72 -23.92
C ASP A 712 -20.66 -13.87 -22.81
N LEU A 713 -21.13 -14.13 -21.59
CA LEU A 713 -20.28 -14.51 -20.48
C LEU A 713 -19.58 -15.85 -20.78
N VAL A 714 -18.32 -15.94 -20.34
CA VAL A 714 -17.58 -17.21 -20.40
C VAL A 714 -17.90 -18.01 -19.13
N ASN A 715 -18.48 -19.20 -19.32
CA ASN A 715 -18.88 -20.06 -18.19
C ASN A 715 -17.70 -20.34 -17.25
N GLY A 716 -17.92 -20.12 -15.95
CA GLY A 716 -16.95 -20.39 -14.90
C GLY A 716 -15.82 -19.37 -14.80
N VAL A 717 -15.90 -18.25 -15.51
CA VAL A 717 -15.00 -17.10 -15.39
C VAL A 717 -15.70 -16.00 -14.60
N TRP A 718 -14.98 -15.35 -13.70
CA TRP A 718 -15.47 -14.16 -13.00
C TRP A 718 -15.51 -12.98 -13.97
N THR A 719 -16.62 -12.26 -13.99
CA THR A 719 -16.82 -11.07 -14.81
C THR A 719 -17.46 -9.98 -13.96
N HIS A 720 -16.88 -8.78 -13.99
CA HIS A 720 -17.46 -7.62 -13.29
C HIS A 720 -18.48 -6.97 -14.22
N VAL A 721 -19.72 -6.83 -13.76
CA VAL A 721 -20.82 -6.28 -14.55
C VAL A 721 -21.39 -5.07 -13.82
N VAL A 722 -21.44 -3.92 -14.50
CA VAL A 722 -21.97 -2.68 -13.93
C VAL A 722 -23.00 -2.05 -14.85
N GLY A 723 -24.20 -1.83 -14.34
CA GLY A 723 -25.26 -1.06 -14.98
C GLY A 723 -25.36 0.32 -14.38
N VAL A 724 -25.32 1.35 -15.22
CA VAL A 724 -25.38 2.77 -14.80
C VAL A 724 -26.57 3.45 -15.47
N TYR A 725 -27.31 4.26 -14.72
CA TYR A 725 -28.18 5.31 -15.26
C TYR A 725 -27.78 6.65 -14.62
N ASP A 726 -27.31 7.58 -15.43
CA ASP A 726 -26.73 8.87 -15.00
C ASP A 726 -27.67 10.07 -15.14
N GLY A 727 -28.98 9.81 -15.31
CA GLY A 727 -29.97 10.86 -15.56
C GLY A 727 -30.14 11.22 -17.04
N ALA A 728 -29.22 10.81 -17.91
CA ALA A 728 -29.24 11.11 -19.36
C ALA A 728 -29.15 9.86 -20.26
N GLU A 729 -28.39 8.84 -19.86
CA GLU A 729 -28.24 7.58 -20.56
C GLU A 729 -28.13 6.37 -19.62
N VAL A 730 -28.60 5.23 -20.12
CA VAL A 730 -28.38 3.90 -19.52
C VAL A 730 -27.12 3.32 -20.15
N VAL A 731 -26.19 2.86 -19.34
CA VAL A 731 -24.88 2.36 -19.77
C VAL A 731 -24.59 1.01 -19.14
N LEU A 732 -23.96 0.13 -19.90
CA LEU A 732 -23.45 -1.15 -19.41
C LEU A 732 -21.93 -1.18 -19.52
N TYR A 733 -21.28 -1.57 -18.42
CA TYR A 733 -19.85 -1.85 -18.35
C TYR A 733 -19.62 -3.33 -18.03
N VAL A 734 -18.61 -3.91 -18.68
CA VAL A 734 -18.10 -5.25 -18.40
C VAL A 734 -16.60 -5.15 -18.19
N ASP A 735 -16.11 -5.67 -17.06
CA ASP A 735 -14.71 -5.62 -16.65
C ASP A 735 -14.15 -4.19 -16.71
N GLY A 736 -14.94 -3.21 -16.24
CA GLY A 736 -14.60 -1.79 -16.23
C GLY A 736 -14.66 -1.09 -17.62
N VAL A 737 -15.04 -1.80 -18.69
CA VAL A 737 -15.13 -1.25 -20.06
C VAL A 737 -16.58 -1.01 -20.45
N ARG A 738 -16.88 0.18 -21.00
CA ARG A 738 -18.21 0.51 -21.55
C ARG A 738 -18.50 -0.34 -22.80
N VAL A 739 -19.51 -1.21 -22.72
CA VAL A 739 -19.88 -2.14 -23.81
C VAL A 739 -21.19 -1.81 -24.51
N GLY A 740 -22.04 -0.96 -23.92
CA GLY A 740 -23.30 -0.54 -24.52
C GLY A 740 -23.90 0.68 -23.84
N SER A 741 -24.73 1.44 -24.57
CA SER A 741 -25.46 2.59 -24.03
C SER A 741 -26.74 2.89 -24.79
N SER A 742 -27.73 3.49 -24.13
CA SER A 742 -28.92 4.06 -24.77
C SER A 742 -29.40 5.34 -24.08
N PRO A 743 -29.83 6.39 -24.81
CA PRO A 743 -30.36 7.60 -24.20
C PRO A 743 -31.66 7.34 -23.42
N PHE A 744 -31.77 7.93 -22.23
CA PHE A 744 -32.97 7.89 -21.40
C PHE A 744 -33.05 9.12 -20.49
N VAL A 745 -34.09 9.93 -20.67
CA VAL A 745 -34.25 11.22 -19.94
C VAL A 745 -35.61 11.24 -19.26
N ALA A 746 -35.74 10.45 -18.18
CA ALA A 746 -36.93 10.36 -17.35
C ALA A 746 -36.58 9.76 -15.98
N SER A 747 -37.43 9.96 -14.98
CA SER A 747 -37.28 9.26 -13.70
C SER A 747 -37.51 7.76 -13.86
N VAL A 748 -36.77 6.97 -13.10
CA VAL A 748 -37.01 5.52 -12.96
C VAL A 748 -38.31 5.32 -12.17
N TYR A 749 -39.15 4.42 -12.66
CA TYR A 749 -40.40 4.05 -12.01
C TYR A 749 -40.12 3.13 -10.82
N ASP A 750 -40.70 3.45 -9.65
CA ASP A 750 -40.64 2.59 -8.46
C ASP A 750 -41.95 1.80 -8.33
N PRO A 751 -41.98 0.50 -8.69
CA PRO A 751 -43.18 -0.31 -8.62
C PRO A 751 -43.59 -0.65 -7.17
N PRO A 752 -44.79 -0.24 -6.70
CA PRO A 752 -45.16 -0.29 -5.28
C PRO A 752 -45.43 -1.69 -4.70
N SER A 753 -45.33 -2.74 -5.51
CA SER A 753 -45.65 -4.12 -5.11
C SER A 753 -44.60 -5.14 -5.54
N VAL A 754 -43.42 -4.68 -5.98
CA VAL A 754 -42.32 -5.56 -6.40
C VAL A 754 -41.31 -5.64 -5.27
N THR A 755 -40.90 -6.86 -4.95
CA THR A 755 -39.84 -7.11 -3.98
C THR A 755 -38.51 -7.13 -4.72
N ILE A 756 -37.48 -6.50 -4.15
CA ILE A 756 -36.15 -6.51 -4.74
C ILE A 756 -35.46 -7.84 -4.41
N GLU A 757 -34.96 -8.49 -5.45
CA GLU A 757 -34.37 -9.83 -5.37
C GLU A 757 -32.99 -9.87 -6.03
N ILE A 758 -32.11 -10.74 -5.50
CA ILE A 758 -30.79 -11.06 -6.06
C ILE A 758 -30.80 -12.51 -6.54
N ASN A 759 -30.31 -12.72 -7.76
CA ASN A 759 -30.41 -14.00 -8.49
C ASN A 759 -31.85 -14.52 -8.67
N ALA A 760 -32.84 -13.63 -8.72
CA ALA A 760 -34.22 -14.01 -8.98
C ALA A 760 -34.99 -12.94 -9.72
N ILE A 761 -35.88 -13.40 -10.59
CA ILE A 761 -37.03 -12.66 -11.09
C ILE A 761 -38.25 -13.56 -11.01
N ALA A 762 -39.19 -13.20 -10.12
CA ALA A 762 -40.51 -13.82 -10.09
C ALA A 762 -41.29 -13.46 -11.37
N ARG A 763 -42.15 -14.37 -11.84
CA ARG A 763 -43.10 -14.13 -12.95
C ARG A 763 -44.50 -14.62 -12.61
N ALA A 764 -45.49 -14.16 -13.38
CA ALA A 764 -46.89 -14.55 -13.22
C ALA A 764 -47.04 -16.07 -13.26
N GLY A 765 -47.57 -16.63 -12.17
CA GLY A 765 -47.69 -18.08 -11.97
C GLY A 765 -46.70 -18.67 -10.95
N GLY A 766 -45.77 -17.86 -10.40
CA GLY A 766 -44.87 -18.26 -9.31
C GLY A 766 -43.58 -18.95 -9.74
N THR A 767 -43.25 -18.91 -11.03
CA THR A 767 -41.96 -19.42 -11.54
C THR A 767 -40.88 -18.37 -11.31
N VAL A 768 -39.78 -18.77 -10.67
CA VAL A 768 -38.61 -17.91 -10.42
C VAL A 768 -37.49 -18.31 -11.38
N HIS A 769 -36.94 -17.34 -12.12
CA HIS A 769 -35.75 -17.57 -12.94
C HIS A 769 -34.50 -17.12 -12.19
N SER A 770 -33.48 -17.97 -12.20
CA SER A 770 -32.20 -17.79 -11.51
C SER A 770 -31.08 -18.35 -12.38
N MET A 771 -29.85 -17.97 -12.08
CA MET A 771 -28.65 -18.66 -12.55
C MET A 771 -28.15 -19.70 -11.54
N VAL A 772 -27.37 -20.63 -12.06
CA VAL A 772 -26.42 -21.45 -11.32
C VAL A 772 -25.06 -20.77 -11.42
N GLY A 773 -24.39 -20.56 -10.30
CA GLY A 773 -23.10 -19.87 -10.28
C GLY A 773 -22.87 -19.11 -8.99
N GLN A 774 -21.93 -18.19 -9.04
CA GLN A 774 -21.57 -17.34 -7.91
C GLN A 774 -21.82 -15.86 -8.18
N ILE A 775 -22.24 -15.13 -7.14
CA ILE A 775 -22.25 -13.65 -7.11
C ILE A 775 -21.41 -13.22 -5.92
N ASP A 776 -20.61 -12.20 -6.14
CA ASP A 776 -19.81 -11.55 -5.10
C ASP A 776 -19.88 -10.04 -5.26
N GLU A 777 -19.50 -9.30 -4.22
CA GLU A 777 -19.22 -7.87 -4.29
C GLU A 777 -20.38 -7.06 -4.89
N MET A 778 -21.63 -7.38 -4.48
CA MET A 778 -22.83 -6.72 -5.01
C MET A 778 -23.01 -5.33 -4.38
N ARG A 779 -23.16 -4.30 -5.20
CA ARG A 779 -23.29 -2.90 -4.78
C ARG A 779 -24.45 -2.20 -5.48
N VAL A 780 -25.10 -1.28 -4.76
CA VAL A 780 -26.07 -0.33 -5.31
C VAL A 780 -25.69 1.09 -4.90
N PHE A 781 -25.71 2.00 -5.87
CA PHE A 781 -25.44 3.41 -5.68
C PHE A 781 -26.64 4.25 -6.09
N ASP A 782 -26.89 5.35 -5.38
CA ASP A 782 -27.89 6.38 -5.71
C ASP A 782 -27.36 7.46 -6.68
N LEU A 783 -26.21 7.18 -7.29
CA LEU A 783 -25.52 8.01 -8.26
C LEU A 783 -25.26 7.22 -9.55
N GLY A 784 -25.27 7.91 -10.69
CA GLY A 784 -24.75 7.36 -11.94
C GLY A 784 -23.23 7.48 -11.98
N LEU A 785 -22.52 6.37 -11.75
CA LEU A 785 -21.05 6.39 -11.74
C LEU A 785 -20.50 6.66 -13.14
N ASP A 786 -19.54 7.57 -13.24
CA ASP A 786 -18.84 7.84 -14.49
C ASP A 786 -17.87 6.69 -14.84
N ALA A 787 -17.35 6.71 -16.08
CA ALA A 787 -16.46 5.66 -16.57
C ALA A 787 -15.18 5.50 -15.73
N ALA A 788 -14.65 6.60 -15.18
CA ALA A 788 -13.47 6.57 -14.35
C ALA A 788 -13.74 5.86 -13.01
N THR A 789 -14.89 6.14 -12.41
CA THR A 789 -15.32 5.54 -11.14
C THR A 789 -15.63 4.06 -11.29
N VAL A 790 -16.30 3.66 -12.39
CA VAL A 790 -16.56 2.24 -12.68
C VAL A 790 -15.25 1.45 -12.89
N ALA A 791 -14.27 2.04 -13.58
CA ALA A 791 -12.98 1.39 -13.78
C ALA A 791 -12.16 1.31 -12.49
N ALA A 792 -12.17 2.37 -11.67
CA ALA A 792 -11.52 2.36 -10.36
C ALA A 792 -12.13 1.31 -9.43
N LEU A 793 -13.46 1.15 -9.45
CA LEU A 793 -14.15 0.08 -8.73
C LEU A 793 -13.61 -1.29 -9.18
N TYR A 794 -13.59 -1.55 -10.49
CA TYR A 794 -13.06 -2.80 -11.06
C TYR A 794 -11.60 -3.08 -10.69
N THR A 795 -10.70 -2.09 -10.84
CA THR A 795 -9.27 -2.31 -10.56
C THR A 795 -8.99 -2.46 -9.07
N SER A 796 -9.68 -1.69 -8.22
CA SER A 796 -9.55 -1.82 -6.76
C SER A 796 -10.00 -3.20 -6.27
N GLU A 797 -11.07 -3.73 -6.83
CA GLU A 797 -11.55 -5.07 -6.48
C GLU A 797 -10.61 -6.15 -7.00
N LEU A 798 -10.03 -6.02 -8.20
CA LEU A 798 -9.02 -6.98 -8.68
C LEU A 798 -7.78 -7.08 -7.78
N ALA A 799 -7.41 -6.01 -7.07
CA ALA A 799 -6.33 -6.04 -6.08
C ALA A 799 -6.68 -6.88 -4.83
N GLY A 800 -7.97 -7.18 -4.64
CA GLY A 800 -8.51 -7.91 -3.50
C GLY A 800 -8.67 -7.02 -2.27
N ARG A 801 -9.39 -7.54 -1.27
CA ARG A 801 -9.50 -6.93 0.07
C ARG A 801 -9.11 -7.93 1.16
N PRO A 802 -8.66 -7.46 2.34
CA PRO A 802 -8.41 -8.34 3.47
C PRO A 802 -9.70 -9.04 3.90
N CYS A 803 -9.63 -10.34 4.16
CA CYS A 803 -10.77 -11.10 4.67
C CYS A 803 -10.98 -10.83 6.17
N PRO A 804 -12.23 -10.67 6.62
CA PRO A 804 -12.56 -10.48 8.04
C PRO A 804 -12.22 -11.68 8.94
#